data_AF-A0A4Y9XVU7-F1
#
_entry.id   AF-A0A4Y9XVU7-F1
#
_cell.length_a   1.000
_cell.length_b   1.000
_cell.length_c   1.000
_cell.angle_alpha   90.00
_cell.angle_beta   90.00
_cell.angle_gamma   90.00
#
_symmetry.space_group_name_H-M   'P 1'
#
loop_
_entity.id
_entity.type
_entity.pdbx_description
1 polymer ?
#
loop_
_entity_poly.entity_id
_entity_poly.type
_entity_poly.pdbx_seq_one_letter_code
_entity_poly.pdbx_strand_id
1 'polypeptide(L)'
;MPDVADLVPDADGRVTCPECRQTVRLGNGGINNLIKIHLPSRKCAEACKEQAKRTNQARDPRITQFFAAAPKKKLIPLAVTAPLPVIATPLPQTANQAEHLLQRLCDAIDSLPSSIPEANDGDVLAAFAYPPPENLDPSEAWEMLDPVLNRLVGWGKTAASFSEHVRRGEKGMDALHAYLEFFVNHYNIDGGLLEGKIRVMLDAIAICTGIPARSLDPSPPASPGVPTPTSHAKSPPIHHSTLESDSDSDIVCVEPASGHQYQCAGHIITFPPSRSPNANYPFMLHDVRALPWDYELRNGIFVVRSRTCSRFASTSGMCKPCIALKTNSMLNGIIDRMKNGVHQNAPYAYHGLGGLIEVARRKNNVIDTYRLQRLNNARKIVGLEGVVDIHKQILLAISSQRIQRIDRVFRAGFSRRLGLHAMLVMVKKAADGTYHPKGYEEEDDLQALLFLRLGGARVADIAHRIFGTPATSTIRQRTSIPLLLSSPSTPTLSEIRHNVEATFQDMSGLLTGSPGSAMHAVLMFDELATEKRPRWDDKTNKILGICRECGKGRCLDFSSMDDLQLLFEDLEKGTIHLASEATVGAIGLLSDNTRLYSARPVLLSGSCKRESAEEHAELLQTTINAINSRKDLTRARIVSVASDGEARRGKALVQLTFKSPLSPSSPIYYLLGQLPLMDLWVGDDDLTADKDFKHVAFKRVRNALLRDKGVLVSGIYLTPSILRSHLSDAGHSAIHIRSILNASDKQDVQTAYHLLRDIWSLPVAEADCTATYADTRKALQLFGSLCYHLVMPYICVDLDLAEQLAHLSTAAHIAMASDVQGVRRQDVEKELSGVSK
;
A
#
# COMPACT_ATOMS: atom_id res chain seq x y z
N MET A 1 1.58 -37.02 16.68
CA MET A 1 1.02 -37.59 15.44
C MET A 1 0.11 -38.72 15.87
N PRO A 2 -1.13 -38.83 15.37
CA PRO A 2 -1.98 -39.99 15.64
C PRO A 2 -1.27 -41.26 15.17
N ASP A 3 -1.45 -42.36 15.90
CA ASP A 3 -0.91 -43.65 15.50
C ASP A 3 -1.60 -44.11 14.20
N VAL A 4 -0.86 -44.75 13.29
CA VAL A 4 -1.38 -45.11 11.95
C VAL A 4 -2.55 -46.10 12.06
N ALA A 5 -2.63 -46.82 13.18
CA ALA A 5 -3.72 -47.71 13.52
C ALA A 5 -5.07 -47.01 13.77
N ASP A 6 -5.07 -45.71 14.09
CA ASP A 6 -6.28 -44.96 14.47
C ASP A 6 -6.90 -44.17 13.30
N LEU A 7 -6.37 -44.32 12.08
CA LEU A 7 -6.85 -43.58 10.93
C LEU A 7 -8.13 -44.22 10.34
N VAL A 8 -9.27 -43.55 10.52
CA VAL A 8 -10.55 -43.97 9.92
C VAL A 8 -10.64 -43.50 8.46
N PRO A 9 -10.83 -44.39 7.47
CA PRO A 9 -11.06 -43.99 6.09
C PRO A 9 -12.36 -43.18 5.93
N ASP A 10 -12.38 -42.22 5.02
CA ASP A 10 -13.61 -41.51 4.65
C ASP A 10 -14.61 -42.41 3.90
N ALA A 11 -15.80 -41.89 3.60
CA ALA A 11 -16.86 -42.61 2.90
C ALA A 11 -16.44 -43.14 1.51
N ASP A 12 -15.38 -42.58 0.91
CA ASP A 12 -14.83 -42.99 -0.38
C ASP A 12 -13.65 -43.97 -0.25
N GLY A 13 -13.35 -44.43 0.96
CA GLY A 13 -12.25 -45.33 1.27
C GLY A 13 -10.87 -44.67 1.11
N ARG A 14 -10.78 -43.36 1.34
CA ARG A 14 -9.52 -42.62 1.31
C ARG A 14 -9.07 -42.24 2.71
N VAL A 15 -7.76 -42.08 2.86
CA VAL A 15 -7.14 -41.64 4.12
C VAL A 15 -6.02 -40.66 3.82
N THR A 16 -5.85 -39.65 4.66
CA THR A 16 -4.73 -38.71 4.53
C THR A 16 -3.49 -39.31 5.20
N CYS A 17 -2.42 -39.51 4.43
CA CYS A 17 -1.16 -40.03 4.96
C CYS A 17 -0.59 -39.07 6.02
N PRO A 18 -0.22 -39.56 7.23
CA PRO A 18 0.31 -38.69 8.28
C PRO A 18 1.72 -38.16 7.98
N GLU A 19 2.47 -38.82 7.09
CA GLU A 19 3.83 -38.40 6.72
C GLU A 19 3.81 -37.34 5.60
N CYS A 20 3.28 -37.68 4.43
CA CYS A 20 3.32 -36.79 3.26
C CYS A 20 2.07 -35.91 3.06
N ARG A 21 1.04 -36.08 3.91
CA ARG A 21 -0.27 -35.40 3.84
C ARG A 21 -1.05 -35.56 2.52
N GLN A 22 -0.67 -36.51 1.67
CA GLN A 22 -1.48 -36.84 0.48
C GLN A 22 -2.66 -37.72 0.86
N THR A 23 -3.80 -37.51 0.21
CA THR A 23 -4.99 -38.35 0.33
C THR A 23 -4.84 -39.60 -0.54
N VAL A 24 -4.80 -40.77 0.08
CA VAL A 24 -4.53 -42.07 -0.55
C VAL A 24 -5.80 -42.91 -0.55
N ARG A 25 -6.18 -43.45 -1.70
CA ARG A 25 -7.29 -44.40 -1.80
C ARG A 25 -6.79 -45.79 -1.39
N LEU A 26 -7.42 -46.39 -0.38
CA LEU A 26 -6.95 -47.62 0.25
C LEU A 26 -7.29 -48.89 -0.54
N GLY A 27 -8.35 -48.86 -1.36
CA GLY A 27 -8.87 -50.05 -2.05
C GLY A 27 -9.30 -51.16 -1.08
N ASN A 28 -9.47 -52.38 -1.58
CA ASN A 28 -9.97 -53.51 -0.77
C ASN A 28 -9.03 -53.94 0.38
N GLY A 29 -7.76 -53.50 0.35
CA GLY A 29 -6.78 -53.80 1.41
C GLY A 29 -6.88 -52.90 2.64
N GLY A 30 -7.74 -51.88 2.64
CA GLY A 30 -7.93 -50.97 3.77
C GLY A 30 -6.63 -50.30 4.22
N ILE A 31 -6.51 -50.01 5.52
CA ILE A 31 -5.36 -49.29 6.10
C ILE A 31 -4.03 -50.03 5.85
N ASN A 32 -4.05 -51.36 5.68
CA ASN A 32 -2.85 -52.13 5.36
C ASN A 32 -2.18 -51.68 4.05
N ASN A 33 -2.93 -51.17 3.07
CA ASN A 33 -2.35 -50.62 1.85
C ASN A 33 -1.62 -49.28 2.09
N LEU A 34 -2.07 -48.46 3.04
CA LEU A 34 -1.32 -47.27 3.43
C LEU A 34 0.03 -47.68 4.01
N ILE A 35 0.03 -48.64 4.94
CA ILE A 35 1.22 -49.06 5.68
C ILE A 35 2.21 -49.80 4.78
N LYS A 36 1.74 -50.77 4.00
CA LYS A 36 2.61 -51.68 3.25
C LYS A 36 2.98 -51.18 1.87
N ILE A 37 2.17 -50.32 1.26
CA ILE A 37 2.37 -49.89 -0.13
C ILE A 37 2.72 -48.40 -0.18
N HIS A 38 1.93 -47.53 0.44
CA HIS A 38 2.12 -46.08 0.29
C HIS A 38 3.29 -45.53 1.11
N LEU A 39 3.36 -45.80 2.41
CA LEU A 39 4.43 -45.30 3.28
C LEU A 39 5.85 -45.64 2.76
N PRO A 40 6.17 -46.88 2.36
CA PRO A 40 7.48 -47.19 1.79
C PRO A 40 7.65 -46.76 0.32
N SER A 41 6.61 -46.21 -0.32
CA SER A 41 6.71 -45.81 -1.72
C SER A 41 7.61 -44.59 -1.92
N ARG A 42 8.32 -44.59 -3.05
CA ARG A 42 9.10 -43.44 -3.51
C ARG A 42 8.27 -42.15 -3.60
N LYS A 43 6.98 -42.27 -3.98
CA LYS A 43 6.05 -41.13 -4.06
C LYS A 43 5.81 -40.47 -2.70
N CYS A 44 5.62 -41.26 -1.64
CA CYS A 44 5.46 -40.73 -0.28
C CYS A 44 6.76 -40.03 0.17
N ALA A 45 7.92 -40.65 -0.06
CA ALA A 45 9.22 -40.07 0.28
C ALA A 45 9.52 -38.75 -0.45
N GLU A 46 9.20 -38.64 -1.75
CA GLU A 46 9.36 -37.41 -2.53
C GLU A 46 8.42 -36.31 -2.05
N ALA A 47 7.15 -36.64 -1.76
CA ALA A 47 6.19 -35.69 -1.21
C ALA A 47 6.59 -35.19 0.19
N CYS A 48 7.13 -36.06 1.06
CA CYS A 48 7.71 -35.66 2.34
C CYS A 48 8.88 -34.68 2.18
N LYS A 49 9.77 -34.90 1.19
CA LYS A 49 10.89 -33.99 0.89
C LYS A 49 10.41 -32.63 0.39
N GLU A 50 9.40 -32.58 -0.47
CA GLU A 50 8.80 -31.31 -0.93
C GLU A 50 8.13 -30.56 0.23
N GLN A 51 7.44 -31.28 1.10
CA GLN A 51 6.81 -30.69 2.27
C GLN A 51 7.87 -30.11 3.23
N ALA A 52 8.96 -30.83 3.50
CA ALA A 52 10.09 -30.32 4.27
C ALA A 52 10.69 -29.04 3.66
N LYS A 53 10.85 -28.99 2.33
CA LYS A 53 11.28 -27.76 1.62
C LYS A 53 10.30 -26.60 1.82
N ARG A 54 8.99 -26.83 1.71
CA ARG A 54 7.96 -25.80 1.93
C ARG A 54 7.93 -25.30 3.37
N THR A 55 8.08 -26.20 4.34
CA THR A 55 8.14 -25.82 5.77
C THR A 55 9.41 -25.05 6.10
N ASN A 56 10.54 -25.35 5.44
CA ASN A 56 11.79 -24.59 5.59
C ASN A 56 11.74 -23.23 4.89
N GLN A 57 11.07 -23.12 3.73
CA GLN A 57 10.78 -21.81 3.10
C GLN A 57 9.83 -20.95 3.94
N ALA A 58 8.86 -21.55 4.62
CA ALA A 58 7.96 -20.85 5.55
C ALA A 58 8.65 -20.46 6.87
N ARG A 59 9.82 -21.04 7.18
CA ARG A 59 10.63 -20.75 8.36
C ARG A 59 11.79 -19.79 8.10
N ASP A 60 11.92 -19.23 6.89
CA ASP A 60 12.89 -18.17 6.63
C ASP A 60 12.55 -16.94 7.51
N PRO A 61 13.37 -16.62 8.53
CA PRO A 61 13.06 -15.59 9.51
C PRO A 61 13.11 -14.16 8.94
N ARG A 62 13.51 -13.99 7.66
CA ARG A 62 13.73 -12.67 7.06
C ARG A 62 12.45 -11.93 6.65
N ILE A 63 11.33 -12.62 6.46
CA ILE A 63 10.09 -12.00 5.97
C ILE A 63 9.03 -11.83 7.08
N THR A 64 9.02 -12.71 8.09
CA THR A 64 8.00 -12.67 9.16
C THR A 64 8.32 -11.69 10.30
N GLN A 65 9.58 -11.25 10.46
CA GLN A 65 9.94 -10.24 11.46
C GLN A 65 9.44 -8.82 11.11
N PHE A 66 9.03 -8.56 9.86
CA PHE A 66 8.57 -7.24 9.43
C PHE A 66 7.17 -6.86 9.94
N PHE A 67 6.35 -7.83 10.38
CA PHE A 67 4.96 -7.59 10.80
C PHE A 67 4.67 -7.94 12.27
N ALA A 68 5.68 -8.35 13.06
CA ALA A 68 5.48 -8.84 14.42
C ALA A 68 6.18 -7.98 15.48
N ALA A 69 5.81 -6.70 15.59
CA ALA A 69 6.15 -5.88 16.75
C ALA A 69 4.94 -5.04 17.18
N ALA A 70 3.98 -5.68 17.87
CA ALA A 70 2.93 -4.97 18.58
C ALA A 70 3.41 -4.56 19.99
N PRO A 71 3.08 -3.34 20.48
CA PRO A 71 3.43 -2.92 21.82
C PRO A 71 2.56 -3.62 22.89
N LYS A 72 3.20 -3.97 24.02
CA LYS A 72 2.58 -4.65 25.17
C LYS A 72 1.38 -3.87 25.72
N LYS A 73 0.18 -4.46 25.73
CA LYS A 73 -0.92 -4.10 26.63
C LYS A 73 -1.67 -5.32 27.19
N LYS A 74 -2.23 -5.09 28.39
CA LYS A 74 -2.82 -6.00 29.39
C LYS A 74 -3.89 -6.99 28.87
N LEU A 75 -3.94 -8.15 29.56
CA LEU A 75 -4.87 -9.26 29.39
C LEU A 75 -6.36 -8.88 29.50
N ILE A 76 -7.17 -9.29 28.51
CA ILE A 76 -8.61 -9.62 28.54
C ILE A 76 -8.85 -10.77 27.51
N PRO A 77 -9.76 -11.75 27.73
CA PRO A 77 -9.59 -13.11 27.20
C PRO A 77 -10.17 -13.41 25.80
N LEU A 78 -9.68 -14.55 25.27
CA LEU A 78 -9.97 -15.24 24.00
C LEU A 78 -11.45 -15.25 23.57
N ALA A 79 -11.70 -14.81 22.34
CA ALA A 79 -12.41 -15.58 21.31
C ALA A 79 -12.44 -14.76 20.01
N VAL A 80 -11.95 -15.35 18.90
CA VAL A 80 -12.52 -15.34 17.54
C VAL A 80 -11.46 -15.91 16.61
N THR A 81 -11.80 -17.04 16.00
CA THR A 81 -11.04 -17.80 15.02
C THR A 81 -10.83 -16.97 13.75
N ALA A 82 -9.59 -16.91 13.25
CA ALA A 82 -9.28 -16.26 11.98
C ALA A 82 -9.95 -17.01 10.80
N PRO A 83 -10.47 -16.32 9.77
CA PRO A 83 -10.99 -16.97 8.58
C PRO A 83 -9.85 -17.54 7.72
N LEU A 84 -10.14 -18.67 7.07
CA LEU A 84 -9.24 -19.39 6.15
C LEU A 84 -8.79 -18.51 4.97
N PRO A 85 -7.59 -18.77 4.42
CA PRO A 85 -7.11 -18.08 3.23
C PRO A 85 -8.00 -18.40 2.03
N VAL A 86 -8.43 -17.35 1.34
CA VAL A 86 -9.16 -17.44 0.07
C VAL A 86 -8.22 -18.04 -0.98
N ILE A 87 -8.53 -19.28 -1.39
CA ILE A 87 -7.94 -19.89 -2.57
C ILE A 87 -8.53 -19.16 -3.77
N ALA A 88 -7.69 -18.43 -4.51
CA ALA A 88 -8.07 -17.85 -5.79
C ALA A 88 -8.36 -18.99 -6.77
N THR A 89 -9.61 -19.10 -7.22
CA THR A 89 -9.96 -19.88 -8.40
C THR A 89 -9.23 -19.29 -9.61
N PRO A 90 -8.66 -20.11 -10.52
CA PRO A 90 -8.16 -19.61 -11.78
C PRO A 90 -9.33 -18.98 -12.54
N LEU A 91 -9.15 -17.73 -12.97
CA LEU A 91 -10.06 -17.09 -13.90
C LEU A 91 -10.18 -17.96 -15.17
N PRO A 92 -11.37 -18.05 -15.78
CA PRO A 92 -11.54 -18.75 -17.05
C PRO A 92 -10.57 -18.15 -18.07
N GLN A 93 -9.84 -19.01 -18.78
CA GLN A 93 -9.04 -18.62 -19.95
C GLN A 93 -9.99 -17.95 -20.95
N THR A 94 -9.95 -16.62 -20.97
CA THR A 94 -10.55 -15.79 -22.00
C THR A 94 -9.93 -16.18 -23.34
N ALA A 95 -10.76 -16.26 -24.38
CA ALA A 95 -10.32 -16.42 -25.78
C ALA A 95 -9.09 -15.55 -26.08
N ASN A 96 -8.16 -16.08 -26.88
CA ASN A 96 -6.83 -15.55 -27.17
C ASN A 96 -6.88 -14.02 -27.43
N GLN A 97 -6.46 -13.22 -26.44
CA GLN A 97 -6.48 -11.76 -26.52
C GLN A 97 -5.74 -11.23 -27.76
N ALA A 98 -4.68 -11.93 -28.20
CA ALA A 98 -3.91 -11.60 -29.38
C ALA A 98 -4.73 -11.70 -30.68
N GLU A 99 -5.51 -12.78 -30.85
CA GLU A 99 -6.38 -12.97 -32.02
C GLU A 99 -7.42 -11.86 -32.14
N HIS A 100 -8.04 -11.48 -31.01
CA HIS A 100 -9.01 -10.38 -30.98
C HIS A 100 -8.36 -9.03 -31.36
N LEU A 101 -7.12 -8.78 -30.93
CA LEU A 101 -6.39 -7.57 -31.30
C LEU A 101 -6.02 -7.55 -32.80
N LEU A 102 -5.62 -8.69 -33.36
CA LEU A 102 -5.32 -8.82 -34.78
C LEU A 102 -6.56 -8.68 -35.65
N GLN A 103 -7.71 -9.22 -35.22
CA GLN A 103 -8.97 -9.04 -35.94
C GLN A 103 -9.37 -7.57 -35.99
N ARG A 104 -9.28 -6.85 -34.87
CA ARG A 104 -9.55 -5.40 -34.83
C ARG A 104 -8.62 -4.60 -35.74
N LEU A 105 -7.35 -5.00 -35.81
CA LEU A 105 -6.40 -4.38 -36.72
C LEU A 105 -6.79 -4.65 -38.19
N CYS A 106 -7.17 -5.89 -38.52
CA CYS A 106 -7.66 -6.26 -39.85
C CYS A 106 -8.87 -5.43 -40.27
N ASP A 107 -9.91 -5.37 -39.43
CA ASP A 107 -11.13 -4.59 -39.69
C ASP A 107 -10.83 -3.10 -39.90
N ALA A 108 -9.85 -2.56 -39.16
CA ALA A 108 -9.41 -1.18 -39.32
C ALA A 108 -8.65 -0.96 -40.65
N ILE A 109 -7.81 -1.92 -41.05
CA ILE A 109 -7.10 -1.87 -42.33
C ILE A 109 -8.08 -1.90 -43.51
N ASP A 110 -9.10 -2.76 -43.44
CA ASP A 110 -10.18 -2.84 -44.44
C ASP A 110 -10.97 -1.54 -44.57
N SER A 111 -10.99 -0.72 -43.50
CA SER A 111 -11.68 0.58 -43.49
C SER A 111 -10.87 1.73 -44.12
N LEU A 112 -9.61 1.50 -44.53
CA LEU A 112 -8.76 2.54 -45.10
C LEU A 112 -9.32 3.03 -46.46
N PRO A 113 -9.53 4.35 -46.63
CA PRO A 113 -10.11 4.90 -47.85
C PRO A 113 -9.15 4.77 -49.02
N SER A 114 -9.71 4.78 -50.23
CA SER A 114 -8.93 4.72 -51.48
C SER A 114 -7.99 5.92 -51.70
N SER A 115 -8.16 6.99 -50.92
CA SER A 115 -7.28 8.16 -50.90
C SER A 115 -5.91 7.89 -50.28
N ILE A 116 -5.76 6.85 -49.45
CA ILE A 116 -4.45 6.43 -48.93
C ILE A 116 -3.74 5.63 -50.02
N PRO A 117 -2.50 6.01 -50.43
CA PRO A 117 -1.79 5.32 -51.50
C PRO A 117 -1.39 3.90 -51.08
N GLU A 118 -1.24 3.03 -52.09
CA GLU A 118 -0.64 1.70 -51.91
C GLU A 118 0.87 1.82 -51.67
N ALA A 119 1.41 0.92 -50.85
CA ALA A 119 2.82 0.90 -50.52
C ALA A 119 3.68 0.45 -51.71
N ASN A 120 4.83 1.11 -51.88
CA ASN A 120 5.89 0.70 -52.80
C ASN A 120 7.12 0.18 -52.03
N ASP A 121 8.14 -0.32 -52.73
CA ASP A 121 9.34 -0.91 -52.13
C ASP A 121 10.19 0.06 -51.28
N GLY A 122 9.98 1.36 -51.42
CA GLY A 122 10.65 2.39 -50.62
C GLY A 122 9.92 2.74 -49.32
N ASP A 123 8.68 2.29 -49.12
CA ASP A 123 7.92 2.57 -47.90
C ASP A 123 8.42 1.71 -46.73
N VAL A 124 8.41 2.28 -45.52
CA VAL A 124 8.96 1.63 -44.31
C VAL A 124 8.27 0.31 -43.99
N LEU A 125 6.99 0.16 -44.35
CA LEU A 125 6.22 -1.06 -44.13
C LEU A 125 6.51 -2.17 -45.14
N ALA A 126 7.16 -1.87 -46.28
CA ALA A 126 7.50 -2.88 -47.27
C ALA A 126 8.47 -3.95 -46.74
N ALA A 127 9.21 -3.62 -45.67
CA ALA A 127 10.07 -4.57 -44.97
C ALA A 127 9.31 -5.78 -44.38
N PHE A 128 8.01 -5.65 -44.12
CA PHE A 128 7.17 -6.74 -43.58
C PHE A 128 6.57 -7.64 -44.66
N ALA A 129 6.71 -7.28 -45.94
CA ALA A 129 6.28 -8.13 -47.05
C ALA A 129 7.20 -9.36 -47.24
N TYR A 130 8.39 -9.35 -46.63
CA TYR A 130 9.27 -10.51 -46.60
C TYR A 130 8.83 -11.48 -45.51
N PRO A 131 8.78 -12.80 -45.80
CA PRO A 131 8.34 -13.78 -44.83
C PRO A 131 9.26 -13.80 -43.61
N PRO A 132 8.70 -13.96 -42.39
CA PRO A 132 9.50 -14.10 -41.18
C PRO A 132 10.33 -15.39 -41.18
N PRO A 133 11.42 -15.47 -40.40
CA PRO A 133 12.25 -16.67 -40.34
C PRO A 133 11.49 -17.81 -39.67
N GLU A 134 11.33 -18.94 -40.36
CA GLU A 134 10.50 -20.07 -39.90
C GLU A 134 11.16 -20.90 -38.77
N ASN A 135 12.47 -20.77 -38.55
CA ASN A 135 13.26 -21.61 -37.64
C ASN A 135 13.71 -20.87 -36.35
N LEU A 136 12.88 -19.99 -35.81
CA LEU A 136 13.17 -19.34 -34.52
C LEU A 136 12.74 -20.23 -33.34
N ASP A 137 13.52 -20.19 -32.27
CA ASP A 137 13.10 -20.71 -30.97
C ASP A 137 11.90 -19.87 -30.48
N PRO A 138 10.79 -20.47 -30.01
CA PRO A 138 9.65 -19.73 -29.46
C PRO A 138 10.03 -18.71 -28.38
N SER A 139 11.10 -18.96 -27.61
CA SER A 139 11.60 -18.02 -26.61
C SER A 139 12.31 -16.80 -27.18
N GLU A 140 12.80 -16.86 -28.43
CA GLU A 140 13.48 -15.77 -29.13
C GLU A 140 12.55 -14.99 -30.06
N ALA A 141 11.36 -15.52 -30.37
CA ALA A 141 10.41 -14.92 -31.31
C ALA A 141 10.02 -13.48 -30.94
N TRP A 142 9.78 -13.21 -29.65
CA TRP A 142 9.47 -11.86 -29.17
C TRP A 142 10.69 -10.92 -29.25
N GLU A 143 11.87 -11.41 -28.89
CA GLU A 143 13.12 -10.63 -28.93
C GLU A 143 13.49 -10.20 -30.36
N MET A 144 13.02 -10.92 -31.38
CA MET A 144 13.15 -10.49 -32.77
C MET A 144 12.06 -9.50 -33.19
N LEU A 145 10.80 -9.76 -32.82
CA LEU A 145 9.66 -8.94 -33.20
C LEU A 145 9.67 -7.55 -32.53
N ASP A 146 10.03 -7.49 -31.24
CA ASP A 146 9.91 -6.27 -30.44
C ASP A 146 10.79 -5.11 -30.94
N PRO A 147 12.09 -5.28 -31.26
CA PRO A 147 12.92 -4.22 -31.81
C PRO A 147 12.38 -3.68 -33.14
N VAL A 148 11.83 -4.56 -33.98
CA VAL A 148 11.24 -4.19 -35.28
C VAL A 148 10.01 -3.31 -35.06
N LEU A 149 9.10 -3.72 -34.17
CA LEU A 149 7.93 -2.93 -33.84
C LEU A 149 8.27 -1.65 -33.07
N ASN A 150 9.30 -1.65 -32.23
CA ASN A 150 9.71 -0.46 -31.48
C ASN A 150 10.27 0.64 -32.38
N ARG A 151 10.85 0.30 -33.54
CA ARG A 151 11.25 1.30 -34.55
C ARG A 151 10.04 2.02 -35.15
N LEU A 152 8.91 1.33 -35.29
CA LEU A 152 7.66 1.87 -35.83
C LEU A 152 6.81 2.59 -34.79
N VAL A 153 6.44 1.88 -33.73
CA VAL A 153 5.43 2.26 -32.74
C VAL A 153 5.93 2.08 -31.30
N GLY A 154 7.25 2.17 -31.10
CA GLY A 154 7.88 2.05 -29.79
C GLY A 154 7.75 3.29 -28.92
N TRP A 155 8.48 3.29 -27.80
CA TRP A 155 8.42 4.35 -26.80
C TRP A 155 8.78 5.72 -27.38
N GLY A 156 7.85 6.68 -27.25
CA GLY A 156 8.00 8.06 -27.77
C GLY A 156 7.47 8.27 -29.19
N LYS A 157 7.08 7.22 -29.91
CA LYS A 157 6.36 7.35 -31.19
C LYS A 157 4.88 7.62 -30.94
N THR A 158 4.31 8.60 -31.64
CA THR A 158 2.90 8.96 -31.55
C THR A 158 2.11 8.38 -32.72
N ALA A 159 0.80 8.20 -32.54
CA ALA A 159 -0.10 7.78 -33.62
C ALA A 159 -0.01 8.71 -34.84
N ALA A 160 0.15 10.03 -34.62
CA ALA A 160 0.34 11.02 -35.68
C ALA A 160 1.64 10.80 -36.48
N SER A 161 2.75 10.45 -35.82
CA SER A 161 3.99 10.12 -36.51
C SER A 161 3.88 8.82 -37.31
N PHE A 162 3.14 7.84 -36.79
CA PHE A 162 2.92 6.58 -37.50
C PHE A 162 1.93 6.74 -38.67
N SER A 163 0.93 7.63 -38.57
CA SER A 163 -0.06 7.85 -39.65
C SER A 163 0.57 8.30 -40.96
N GLU A 164 1.72 8.96 -40.94
CA GLU A 164 2.47 9.34 -42.14
C GLU A 164 2.98 8.12 -42.94
N HIS A 165 3.16 7.00 -42.26
CA HIS A 165 3.68 5.73 -42.80
C HIS A 165 2.56 4.74 -43.17
N VAL A 166 1.31 5.04 -42.86
CA VAL A 166 0.17 4.17 -43.18
C VAL A 166 -0.03 4.15 -44.69
N ARG A 167 0.03 2.97 -45.28
CA ARG A 167 -0.15 2.69 -46.71
C ARG A 167 -1.00 1.42 -46.87
N ARG A 168 -1.79 1.35 -47.92
CA ARG A 168 -2.61 0.16 -48.24
C ARG A 168 -1.81 -0.88 -49.04
N GLY A 169 -2.37 -2.08 -49.20
CA GLY A 169 -1.87 -3.10 -50.11
C GLY A 169 -0.84 -4.04 -49.48
N GLU A 170 -0.44 -5.05 -50.28
CA GLU A 170 0.39 -6.20 -49.87
C GLU A 170 1.78 -5.83 -49.32
N LYS A 171 2.25 -4.59 -49.53
CA LYS A 171 3.52 -4.07 -48.97
C LYS A 171 3.31 -3.03 -47.86
N GLY A 172 2.07 -2.75 -47.51
CA GLY A 172 1.66 -1.74 -46.54
C GLY A 172 1.18 -2.37 -45.25
N MET A 173 0.01 -1.94 -44.79
CA MET A 173 -0.60 -2.46 -43.57
C MET A 173 -0.97 -3.94 -43.66
N ASP A 174 -1.31 -4.45 -44.84
CA ASP A 174 -1.67 -5.87 -45.06
C ASP A 174 -0.45 -6.78 -44.77
N ALA A 175 0.74 -6.39 -45.24
CA ALA A 175 2.00 -7.07 -44.93
C ALA A 175 2.30 -7.06 -43.42
N LEU A 176 2.14 -5.92 -42.76
CA LEU A 176 2.37 -5.81 -41.32
C LEU A 176 1.39 -6.69 -40.52
N HIS A 177 0.12 -6.74 -40.92
CA HIS A 177 -0.89 -7.59 -40.29
C HIS A 177 -0.54 -9.07 -40.46
N ALA A 178 -0.26 -9.52 -41.69
CA ALA A 178 0.13 -10.90 -41.97
C ALA A 178 1.40 -11.31 -41.21
N TYR A 179 2.37 -10.38 -41.10
CA TYR A 179 3.59 -10.61 -40.33
C TYR A 179 3.29 -10.81 -38.83
N LEU A 180 2.44 -9.96 -38.23
CA LEU A 180 2.03 -10.12 -36.83
C LEU A 180 1.20 -11.38 -36.60
N GLU A 181 0.31 -11.71 -37.52
CA GLU A 181 -0.50 -12.92 -37.49
C GLU A 181 0.37 -14.19 -37.49
N PHE A 182 1.44 -14.22 -38.30
CA PHE A 182 2.40 -15.31 -38.26
C PHE A 182 3.03 -15.48 -36.88
N PHE A 183 3.49 -14.39 -36.24
CA PHE A 183 4.09 -14.49 -34.90
C PHE A 183 3.11 -14.95 -33.83
N VAL A 184 1.88 -14.44 -33.86
CA VAL A 184 0.84 -14.86 -32.90
C VAL A 184 0.47 -16.33 -33.10
N ASN A 185 0.21 -16.75 -34.34
CA ASN A 185 -0.26 -18.10 -34.62
C ASN A 185 0.85 -19.15 -34.51
N HIS A 186 2.09 -18.83 -34.91
CA HIS A 186 3.19 -19.79 -34.95
C HIS A 186 3.98 -19.86 -33.64
N TYR A 187 4.16 -18.72 -32.94
CA TYR A 187 4.94 -18.64 -31.71
C TYR A 187 4.13 -18.33 -30.44
N ASN A 188 2.80 -18.22 -30.56
CA ASN A 188 1.89 -18.00 -29.43
C ASN A 188 2.23 -16.74 -28.59
N ILE A 189 2.55 -15.64 -29.28
CA ILE A 189 2.88 -14.36 -28.64
C ILE A 189 1.67 -13.81 -27.86
N ASP A 190 1.90 -13.44 -26.60
CA ASP A 190 0.87 -12.93 -25.70
C ASP A 190 0.30 -11.58 -26.17
N GLY A 191 -1.04 -11.46 -26.16
CA GLY A 191 -1.73 -10.26 -26.61
C GLY A 191 -1.41 -9.00 -25.79
N GLY A 192 -1.05 -9.14 -24.51
CA GLY A 192 -0.64 -8.04 -23.66
C GLY A 192 0.66 -7.37 -24.10
N LEU A 193 1.54 -8.10 -24.80
CA LEU A 193 2.76 -7.57 -25.40
C LEU A 193 2.47 -6.71 -26.65
N LEU A 194 1.41 -7.04 -27.38
CA LEU A 194 1.00 -6.36 -28.61
C LEU A 194 0.01 -5.21 -28.39
N GLU A 195 -0.80 -5.26 -27.32
CA GLU A 195 -1.93 -4.35 -27.09
C GLU A 195 -1.54 -2.86 -27.22
N GLY A 196 -0.45 -2.45 -26.58
CA GLY A 196 0.02 -1.06 -26.63
C GLY A 196 0.43 -0.63 -28.04
N LYS A 197 1.05 -1.52 -28.81
CA LYS A 197 1.57 -1.26 -30.16
C LYS A 197 0.44 -1.24 -31.18
N ILE A 198 -0.45 -2.23 -31.13
CA ILE A 198 -1.64 -2.30 -31.99
C ILE A 198 -2.57 -1.11 -31.74
N ARG A 199 -2.72 -0.65 -30.48
CA ARG A 199 -3.51 0.55 -30.20
C ARG A 199 -2.96 1.80 -30.91
N VAL A 200 -1.64 1.99 -30.95
CA VAL A 200 -1.03 3.11 -31.68
C VAL A 200 -1.31 3.00 -33.18
N MET A 201 -1.30 1.78 -33.74
CA MET A 201 -1.64 1.55 -35.15
C MET A 201 -3.12 1.85 -35.43
N LEU A 202 -4.04 1.40 -34.57
CA LEU A 202 -5.47 1.70 -34.68
C LEU A 202 -5.74 3.21 -34.60
N ASP A 203 -5.10 3.90 -33.66
CA ASP A 203 -5.21 5.36 -33.52
C ASP A 203 -4.66 6.09 -34.77
N ALA A 204 -3.59 5.57 -35.38
CA ALA A 204 -3.03 6.13 -36.61
C ALA A 204 -3.95 5.92 -37.82
N ILE A 205 -4.57 4.73 -37.95
CA ILE A 205 -5.58 4.47 -38.98
C ILE A 205 -6.78 5.39 -38.79
N ALA A 206 -7.24 5.60 -37.56
CA ALA A 206 -8.32 6.53 -37.22
C ALA A 206 -7.99 7.98 -37.67
N ILE A 207 -6.74 8.41 -37.52
CA ILE A 207 -6.27 9.71 -38.05
C ILE A 207 -6.37 9.75 -39.58
N CYS A 208 -5.99 8.69 -40.27
CA CYS A 208 -6.05 8.60 -41.74
C CYS A 208 -7.49 8.54 -42.29
N THR A 209 -8.42 7.89 -41.57
CA THR A 209 -9.82 7.74 -42.00
C THR A 209 -10.71 8.91 -41.57
N GLY A 210 -10.27 9.72 -40.60
CA GLY A 210 -11.09 10.76 -39.97
C GLY A 210 -12.19 10.21 -39.06
N ILE A 211 -12.15 8.91 -38.75
CA ILE A 211 -13.11 8.23 -37.88
C ILE A 211 -12.50 8.15 -36.47
N PRO A 212 -13.16 8.62 -35.40
CA PRO A 212 -12.59 8.56 -34.05
C PRO A 212 -12.40 7.10 -33.60
N ALA A 213 -11.22 6.77 -33.07
CA ALA A 213 -10.84 5.39 -32.70
C ALA A 213 -11.85 4.64 -31.79
N ARG A 214 -12.65 5.38 -31.01
CA ARG A 214 -13.72 4.82 -30.15
C ARG A 214 -14.94 4.27 -30.89
N SER A 215 -15.16 4.62 -32.16
CA SER A 215 -16.26 4.08 -32.96
C SER A 215 -15.92 2.79 -33.70
N LEU A 216 -14.69 2.28 -33.55
CA LEU A 216 -14.26 0.98 -34.09
C LEU A 216 -14.50 -0.18 -33.09
N ASP A 217 -15.11 0.07 -31.93
CA ASP A 217 -15.49 -0.98 -30.98
C ASP A 217 -16.89 -1.55 -31.30
N PRO A 218 -17.07 -2.87 -31.41
CA PRO A 218 -18.38 -3.48 -31.58
C PRO A 218 -19.25 -3.28 -30.33
N SER A 219 -20.51 -2.91 -30.54
CA SER A 219 -21.50 -2.62 -29.49
C SER A 219 -21.80 -3.86 -28.64
N PRO A 220 -21.89 -3.76 -27.29
CA PRO A 220 -22.32 -4.87 -26.45
C PRO A 220 -23.85 -5.11 -26.56
N PRO A 221 -24.33 -6.36 -26.37
CA PRO A 221 -25.75 -6.69 -26.47
C PRO A 221 -26.56 -6.09 -25.31
N ALA A 222 -27.73 -5.54 -25.64
CA ALA A 222 -28.64 -4.87 -24.72
C ALA A 222 -29.21 -5.81 -23.65
N SER A 223 -29.27 -5.35 -22.40
CA SER A 223 -29.93 -6.05 -21.28
C SER A 223 -31.29 -5.40 -20.94
N PRO A 224 -32.26 -6.16 -20.40
CA PRO A 224 -33.66 -5.73 -20.26
C PRO A 224 -33.91 -4.92 -18.97
N GLY A 225 -34.79 -3.92 -19.08
CA GLY A 225 -35.12 -2.97 -18.01
C GLY A 225 -36.06 -3.50 -16.92
N VAL A 226 -35.96 -2.88 -15.74
CA VAL A 226 -36.86 -3.10 -14.58
C VAL A 226 -37.56 -1.77 -14.23
N PRO A 227 -38.87 -1.75 -13.91
CA PRO A 227 -39.63 -0.52 -13.70
C PRO A 227 -39.68 -0.03 -12.24
N THR A 228 -39.89 1.28 -12.11
CA THR A 228 -39.99 2.07 -10.87
C THR A 228 -41.45 2.15 -10.36
N PRO A 229 -41.72 2.25 -9.04
CA PRO A 229 -43.09 2.38 -8.51
C PRO A 229 -43.52 3.83 -8.22
N THR A 230 -44.82 4.09 -8.43
CA THR A 230 -45.54 5.35 -8.25
C THR A 230 -46.18 5.54 -6.86
N SER A 231 -46.46 6.81 -6.54
CA SER A 231 -46.85 7.44 -5.27
C SER A 231 -48.37 7.67 -5.07
N HIS A 232 -48.72 8.19 -3.87
CA HIS A 232 -49.96 8.93 -3.44
C HIS A 232 -51.14 8.07 -2.88
N ALA A 233 -51.99 8.48 -1.92
CA ALA A 233 -52.23 9.73 -1.16
C ALA A 233 -53.27 9.54 0.01
N LYS A 234 -53.19 10.45 1.01
CA LYS A 234 -54.23 11.25 1.74
C LYS A 234 -55.51 10.63 2.36
N SER A 235 -55.74 10.99 3.63
CA SER A 235 -56.99 11.08 4.44
C SER A 235 -57.89 12.28 4.02
N PRO A 236 -59.20 12.46 4.40
CA PRO A 236 -59.75 12.75 5.77
C PRO A 236 -61.29 12.39 5.96
N PRO A 237 -62.17 13.13 6.70
CA PRO A 237 -62.37 13.30 8.17
C PRO A 237 -63.80 12.94 8.70
N ILE A 238 -64.05 13.18 10.01
CA ILE A 238 -65.22 12.81 10.84
C ILE A 238 -66.17 13.99 11.12
N HIS A 239 -67.49 13.74 11.21
CA HIS A 239 -68.58 14.69 11.52
C HIS A 239 -69.18 14.53 12.95
N HIS A 240 -69.63 15.64 13.54
CA HIS A 240 -70.42 15.77 14.79
C HIS A 240 -71.94 15.79 14.51
N SER A 241 -72.78 15.35 15.46
CA SER A 241 -74.18 15.84 15.67
C SER A 241 -74.78 15.38 17.02
N THR A 242 -75.81 16.12 17.46
CA THR A 242 -76.35 16.32 18.83
C THR A 242 -77.85 15.97 18.95
N LEU A 243 -78.26 15.58 20.18
CA LEU A 243 -79.52 15.85 20.92
C LEU A 243 -80.87 15.30 20.41
N GLU A 244 -81.68 14.79 21.37
CA GLU A 244 -83.14 15.00 21.47
C GLU A 244 -83.70 14.53 22.84
N SER A 245 -84.63 15.30 23.42
CA SER A 245 -85.48 14.97 24.59
C SER A 245 -86.67 15.94 24.63
N ASP A 246 -87.85 15.44 24.28
CA ASP A 246 -89.22 15.97 24.48
C ASP A 246 -89.75 15.56 25.89
N SER A 247 -90.80 16.08 26.54
CA SER A 247 -91.87 17.07 26.27
C SER A 247 -92.70 17.29 27.56
N ASP A 248 -93.53 18.34 27.53
CA ASP A 248 -94.51 18.93 28.49
C ASP A 248 -95.45 18.06 29.36
N SER A 249 -96.01 18.68 30.41
CA SER A 249 -97.39 18.45 30.85
C SER A 249 -97.98 19.64 31.66
N ASP A 250 -99.25 19.95 31.35
CA ASP A 250 -100.10 21.04 31.89
C ASP A 250 -101.12 20.55 32.95
N ILE A 251 -101.37 21.41 33.95
CA ILE A 251 -102.66 21.85 34.59
C ILE A 251 -103.61 20.76 35.18
N VAL A 252 -104.15 20.82 36.42
CA VAL A 252 -105.40 21.52 36.87
C VAL A 252 -105.57 21.37 38.41
N CYS A 253 -106.06 22.41 39.08
CA CYS A 253 -106.39 22.52 40.51
C CYS A 253 -107.83 22.07 40.88
N VAL A 254 -108.06 21.53 42.09
CA VAL A 254 -109.34 21.65 42.87
C VAL A 254 -109.06 21.53 44.40
N GLU A 255 -109.60 22.44 45.21
CA GLU A 255 -109.67 22.48 46.69
C GLU A 255 -111.10 22.15 47.19
N PRO A 256 -111.50 22.19 48.49
CA PRO A 256 -110.86 21.85 49.80
C PRO A 256 -111.83 21.02 50.72
N ALA A 257 -111.44 20.72 51.98
CA ALA A 257 -112.23 21.04 53.21
C ALA A 257 -111.67 20.38 54.51
N SER A 258 -111.12 21.25 55.36
CA SER A 258 -111.09 21.33 56.84
C SER A 258 -111.34 20.11 57.77
N GLY A 259 -110.37 19.91 58.68
CA GLY A 259 -110.54 19.35 60.02
C GLY A 259 -109.20 19.27 60.76
N HIS A 260 -108.91 20.22 61.66
CA HIS A 260 -107.58 20.46 62.24
C HIS A 260 -107.08 19.36 63.19
N GLN A 261 -106.03 18.64 62.78
CA GLN A 261 -105.03 18.01 63.64
C GLN A 261 -103.64 18.46 63.15
N TYR A 262 -102.80 19.01 64.04
CA TYR A 262 -101.47 19.48 63.65
C TYR A 262 -100.59 18.31 63.20
N GLN A 263 -100.18 18.31 61.92
CA GLN A 263 -99.25 17.31 61.41
C GLN A 263 -97.87 17.47 62.07
N CYS A 264 -97.23 16.34 62.36
CA CYS A 264 -95.85 16.33 62.82
C CYS A 264 -94.95 16.95 61.75
N ALA A 265 -94.17 17.98 62.12
CA ALA A 265 -93.25 18.68 61.22
C ALA A 265 -91.98 17.89 60.86
N GLY A 266 -91.74 16.74 61.50
CA GLY A 266 -90.51 15.96 61.34
C GLY A 266 -89.25 16.72 61.83
N HIS A 267 -88.10 16.07 61.78
CA HIS A 267 -86.83 16.68 62.17
C HIS A 267 -86.19 17.36 60.96
N ILE A 268 -86.07 18.69 61.01
CA ILE A 268 -85.49 19.47 59.91
C ILE A 268 -83.97 19.38 59.98
N ILE A 269 -83.34 18.93 58.89
CA ILE A 269 -81.88 18.95 58.75
C ILE A 269 -81.48 20.26 58.08
N THR A 270 -80.59 21.00 58.73
CA THR A 270 -80.01 22.23 58.17
C THR A 270 -78.75 21.91 57.37
N PHE A 271 -78.64 22.51 56.18
CA PHE A 271 -77.49 22.38 55.29
C PHE A 271 -76.68 23.68 55.31
N PRO A 272 -75.35 23.63 55.12
CA PRO A 272 -74.53 24.82 55.00
C PRO A 272 -75.01 25.74 53.85
N PRO A 273 -74.91 27.07 53.99
CA PRO A 273 -75.22 27.99 52.89
C PRO A 273 -74.29 27.67 51.70
N SER A 274 -74.86 27.51 50.49
CA SER A 274 -74.28 26.99 49.23
C SER A 274 -74.47 25.50 48.93
N ARG A 275 -75.02 24.71 49.85
CA ARG A 275 -75.15 23.26 49.69
C ARG A 275 -76.60 22.82 49.64
N SER A 276 -77.01 22.26 48.49
CA SER A 276 -78.37 21.73 48.35
C SER A 276 -78.53 20.40 49.09
N PRO A 277 -79.74 20.09 49.59
CA PRO A 277 -80.03 18.78 50.18
C PRO A 277 -79.76 17.62 49.22
N ASN A 278 -80.10 17.82 47.95
CA ASN A 278 -79.92 16.85 46.88
C ASN A 278 -78.44 16.49 46.62
N ALA A 279 -77.53 17.44 46.82
CA ALA A 279 -76.11 17.20 46.57
C ALA A 279 -75.38 16.56 47.77
N ASN A 280 -75.87 16.77 49.00
CA ASN A 280 -75.08 16.47 50.21
C ASN A 280 -75.67 15.38 51.09
N TYR A 281 -76.99 15.17 51.04
CA TYR A 281 -77.57 14.06 51.78
C TYR A 281 -77.18 12.72 51.12
N PRO A 282 -76.70 11.73 51.88
CA PRO A 282 -76.31 10.44 51.34
C PRO A 282 -77.55 9.55 51.12
N PHE A 283 -78.31 9.83 50.05
CA PHE A 283 -79.55 9.10 49.72
C PHE A 283 -79.34 7.60 49.65
N MET A 284 -78.20 7.16 49.13
CA MET A 284 -77.86 5.73 48.96
C MET A 284 -77.73 4.99 50.31
N LEU A 285 -77.62 5.68 51.46
CA LEU A 285 -77.69 5.00 52.76
C LEU A 285 -79.07 4.41 53.06
N HIS A 286 -80.14 4.92 52.45
CA HIS A 286 -81.48 4.34 52.63
C HIS A 286 -81.63 2.97 51.95
N ASP A 287 -80.83 2.70 50.91
CA ASP A 287 -80.82 1.40 50.22
C ASP A 287 -79.84 0.41 50.87
N VAL A 288 -78.73 0.93 51.43
CA VAL A 288 -77.65 0.12 51.97
C VAL A 288 -77.80 -0.14 53.48
N ARG A 289 -78.63 0.65 54.17
CA ARG A 289 -78.87 0.52 55.62
C ARG A 289 -80.35 0.67 55.98
N ALA A 290 -80.81 -0.11 56.96
CA ALA A 290 -82.12 0.06 57.56
C ALA A 290 -82.14 1.30 58.47
N LEU A 291 -82.35 2.48 57.89
CA LEU A 291 -82.46 3.72 58.65
C LEU A 291 -83.82 3.82 59.35
N PRO A 292 -83.89 4.22 60.64
CA PRO A 292 -85.14 4.33 61.39
C PRO A 292 -85.96 5.58 61.04
N TRP A 293 -85.61 6.28 59.95
CA TRP A 293 -86.31 7.44 59.44
C TRP A 293 -86.42 7.39 57.91
N ASP A 294 -87.49 7.99 57.40
CA ASP A 294 -87.63 8.32 55.99
C ASP A 294 -87.37 9.82 55.81
N TYR A 295 -87.17 10.25 54.56
CA TYR A 295 -86.87 11.64 54.22
C TYR A 295 -87.98 12.25 53.36
N GLU A 296 -88.15 13.56 53.49
CA GLU A 296 -89.08 14.36 52.71
C GLU A 296 -88.38 15.68 52.36
N LEU A 297 -88.40 16.05 51.10
CA LEU A 297 -87.87 17.34 50.63
C LEU A 297 -89.02 18.12 50.00
N ARG A 298 -89.40 19.23 50.63
CA ARG A 298 -90.41 20.16 50.09
C ARG A 298 -89.91 21.59 50.21
N ASN A 299 -90.03 22.37 49.15
CA ASN A 299 -89.66 23.80 49.10
C ASN A 299 -88.24 24.08 49.63
N GLY A 300 -87.28 23.19 49.35
CA GLY A 300 -85.88 23.32 49.80
C GLY A 300 -85.64 22.97 51.26
N ILE A 301 -86.67 22.62 52.03
CA ILE A 301 -86.56 22.17 53.42
C ILE A 301 -86.49 20.65 53.43
N PHE A 302 -85.39 20.12 53.95
CA PHE A 302 -85.19 18.68 54.08
C PHE A 302 -85.58 18.24 55.49
N VAL A 303 -86.53 17.32 55.54
CA VAL A 303 -87.10 16.81 56.77
C VAL A 303 -86.87 15.32 56.83
N VAL A 304 -86.39 14.82 57.96
CA VAL A 304 -86.39 13.39 58.27
C VAL A 304 -87.48 13.07 59.29
N ARG A 305 -88.30 12.08 58.97
CA ARG A 305 -89.41 11.62 59.83
C ARG A 305 -89.10 10.22 60.30
N SER A 306 -89.21 9.97 61.60
CA SER A 306 -89.04 8.61 62.12
C SER A 306 -90.08 7.68 61.48
N ARG A 307 -89.71 6.43 61.17
CA ARG A 307 -90.66 5.45 60.61
C ARG A 307 -91.83 5.15 61.55
N THR A 308 -91.63 5.33 62.85
CA THR A 308 -92.67 5.20 63.88
C THR A 308 -93.35 6.55 64.19
N CYS A 309 -93.24 7.55 63.32
CA CYS A 309 -93.87 8.86 63.49
C CYS A 309 -95.39 8.74 63.61
N SER A 310 -95.93 9.29 64.70
CA SER A 310 -97.37 9.31 65.00
C SER A 310 -98.23 10.16 64.04
N ARG A 311 -97.62 10.76 63.01
CA ARG A 311 -98.17 11.68 61.99
C ARG A 311 -98.81 12.97 62.52
N PHE A 312 -99.26 13.00 63.77
CA PHE A 312 -99.86 14.13 64.46
C PHE A 312 -99.04 14.51 65.70
N ALA A 313 -99.03 15.79 66.07
CA ALA A 313 -98.33 16.31 67.24
C ALA A 313 -99.32 17.01 68.18
N SER A 314 -99.24 16.71 69.49
CA SER A 314 -100.17 17.18 70.52
C SER A 314 -99.96 18.65 70.94
N THR A 315 -98.85 19.25 70.51
CA THR A 315 -98.46 20.67 70.66
C THR A 315 -97.59 21.03 69.47
N SER A 316 -97.58 22.29 69.05
CA SER A 316 -96.91 22.76 67.83
C SER A 316 -95.45 22.28 67.72
N GLY A 317 -95.20 21.29 66.85
CA GLY A 317 -93.88 20.95 66.34
C GLY A 317 -93.23 19.67 66.92
N MET A 318 -93.46 18.55 66.21
CA MET A 318 -92.81 17.22 66.32
C MET A 318 -93.39 16.22 67.34
N CYS A 319 -93.62 14.97 66.90
CA CYS A 319 -93.98 13.85 67.77
C CYS A 319 -92.74 13.25 68.47
N LYS A 320 -92.96 12.55 69.60
CA LYS A 320 -91.86 11.95 70.42
C LYS A 320 -90.86 11.11 69.59
N PRO A 321 -91.28 10.24 68.65
CA PRO A 321 -90.35 9.49 67.79
C PRO A 321 -89.47 10.37 66.89
N CYS A 322 -89.99 11.49 66.37
CA CYS A 322 -89.19 12.41 65.56
C CYS A 322 -88.22 13.25 66.40
N ILE A 323 -88.57 13.57 67.65
CA ILE A 323 -87.65 14.25 68.58
C ILE A 323 -86.45 13.34 68.91
N ALA A 324 -86.69 12.04 69.09
CA ALA A 324 -85.65 11.06 69.37
C ALA A 324 -84.60 10.89 68.24
N LEU A 325 -84.91 11.34 67.02
CA LEU A 325 -83.93 11.37 65.92
C LEU A 325 -82.76 12.33 66.22
N LYS A 326 -82.97 13.39 67.01
CA LYS A 326 -81.92 14.35 67.38
C LYS A 326 -80.77 13.68 68.16
N THR A 327 -81.09 12.63 68.90
CA THR A 327 -80.12 11.84 69.68
C THR A 327 -79.62 10.59 68.94
N ASN A 328 -80.05 10.36 67.69
CA ASN A 328 -79.62 9.19 66.91
C ASN A 328 -78.17 9.36 66.43
N SER A 329 -77.28 8.46 66.85
CA SER A 329 -75.85 8.50 66.51
C SER A 329 -75.57 8.40 65.01
N MET A 330 -76.40 7.69 64.26
CA MET A 330 -76.24 7.51 62.81
C MET A 330 -76.65 8.77 62.04
N LEU A 331 -77.78 9.38 62.43
CA LEU A 331 -78.20 10.65 61.84
C LEU A 331 -77.19 11.76 62.17
N ASN A 332 -76.72 11.83 63.41
CA ASN A 332 -75.68 12.77 63.82
C ASN A 332 -74.37 12.54 63.04
N GLY A 333 -73.97 11.29 62.80
CA GLY A 333 -72.81 10.98 61.96
C GLY A 333 -73.01 11.33 60.47
N ILE A 334 -74.24 11.35 59.96
CA ILE A 334 -74.53 11.85 58.60
C ILE A 334 -74.45 13.37 58.57
N ILE A 335 -75.06 14.05 59.54
CA ILE A 335 -75.01 15.51 59.68
C ILE A 335 -73.57 16.00 59.86
N ASP A 336 -72.75 15.30 60.64
CA ASP A 336 -71.34 15.60 60.85
C ASP A 336 -70.53 15.51 59.54
N ARG A 337 -70.71 14.41 58.77
CA ARG A 337 -70.07 14.25 57.45
C ARG A 337 -70.55 15.27 56.43
N MET A 338 -71.80 15.70 56.52
CA MET A 338 -72.33 16.76 55.66
C MET A 338 -71.70 18.13 55.97
N LYS A 339 -71.37 18.39 57.25
CA LYS A 339 -70.72 19.63 57.70
C LYS A 339 -69.22 19.61 57.43
N ASN A 340 -68.53 18.54 57.82
CA ASN A 340 -67.07 18.45 57.84
C ASN A 340 -66.48 17.79 56.59
N GLY A 341 -67.34 17.27 55.70
CA GLY A 341 -66.94 16.53 54.51
C GLY A 341 -66.85 15.02 54.76
N VAL A 342 -66.94 14.26 53.67
CA VAL A 342 -66.80 12.80 53.67
C VAL A 342 -65.34 12.45 53.36
N HIS A 343 -64.74 11.54 54.14
CA HIS A 343 -63.37 11.10 53.90
C HIS A 343 -63.22 10.42 52.53
N GLN A 344 -62.06 10.59 51.88
CA GLN A 344 -61.80 10.11 50.51
C GLN A 344 -61.93 8.58 50.36
N ASN A 345 -61.66 7.83 51.43
CA ASN A 345 -61.77 6.36 51.48
C ASN A 345 -63.10 5.86 52.07
N ALA A 346 -64.06 6.75 52.38
CA ALA A 346 -65.35 6.33 52.87
C ALA A 346 -66.12 5.58 51.76
N PRO A 347 -66.93 4.56 52.08
CA PRO A 347 -67.76 3.87 51.10
C PRO A 347 -68.66 4.86 50.34
N TYR A 348 -68.86 4.64 49.04
CA TYR A 348 -69.62 5.55 48.17
C TYR A 348 -71.03 5.86 48.69
N ALA A 349 -71.65 4.94 49.44
CA ALA A 349 -72.96 5.13 50.06
C ALA A 349 -73.02 6.34 51.01
N TYR A 350 -71.91 6.75 51.61
CA TYR A 350 -71.84 7.91 52.51
C TYR A 350 -71.62 9.24 51.81
N HIS A 351 -71.33 9.23 50.51
CA HIS A 351 -71.19 10.45 49.73
C HIS A 351 -72.57 10.87 49.22
N GLY A 352 -72.92 12.14 49.40
CA GLY A 352 -74.01 12.73 48.62
C GLY A 352 -73.65 12.79 47.13
N LEU A 353 -74.64 13.07 46.27
CA LEU A 353 -74.44 13.13 44.83
C LEU A 353 -73.29 14.08 44.41
N GLY A 354 -73.13 15.20 45.11
CA GLY A 354 -72.05 16.16 44.88
C GLY A 354 -70.66 15.59 45.21
N GLY A 355 -70.54 14.80 46.29
CA GLY A 355 -69.30 14.12 46.65
C GLY A 355 -68.91 13.04 45.64
N LEU A 356 -69.88 12.30 45.09
CA LEU A 356 -69.64 11.33 44.02
C LEU A 356 -69.17 11.99 42.72
N ILE A 357 -69.76 13.14 42.34
CA ILE A 357 -69.30 13.94 41.19
C ILE A 357 -67.85 14.40 41.39
N GLU A 358 -67.49 14.83 42.60
CA GLU A 358 -66.12 15.28 42.91
C GLU A 358 -65.10 14.13 42.85
N VAL A 359 -65.46 12.95 43.37
CA VAL A 359 -64.65 11.73 43.23
C VAL A 359 -64.48 11.35 41.75
N ALA A 360 -65.54 11.42 40.95
CA ALA A 360 -65.49 11.16 39.52
C ALA A 360 -64.58 12.16 38.78
N ARG A 361 -64.70 13.46 39.06
CA ARG A 361 -63.82 14.51 38.51
C ARG A 361 -62.36 14.26 38.86
N ARG A 362 -62.07 13.92 40.12
CA ARG A 362 -60.70 13.62 40.56
C ARG A 362 -60.13 12.39 39.85
N LYS A 363 -60.92 11.33 39.68
CA LYS A 363 -60.50 10.15 38.91
C LYS A 363 -60.22 10.51 37.44
N ASN A 364 -61.05 11.36 36.82
CA ASN A 364 -60.78 11.86 35.48
C ASN A 364 -59.46 12.65 35.40
N ASN A 365 -59.18 13.54 36.34
CA ASN A 365 -57.92 14.27 36.37
C ASN A 365 -56.69 13.33 36.46
N VAL A 366 -56.78 12.28 37.29
CA VAL A 366 -55.72 11.27 37.39
C VAL A 366 -55.56 10.49 36.08
N ILE A 367 -56.66 10.09 35.45
CA ILE A 367 -56.66 9.44 34.13
C ILE A 367 -55.98 10.33 33.09
N ASP A 368 -56.30 11.62 33.05
CA ASP A 368 -55.72 12.57 32.11
C ASP A 368 -54.22 12.78 32.37
N THR A 369 -53.81 12.76 33.63
CA THR A 369 -52.39 12.84 34.02
C THR A 369 -51.62 11.62 33.49
N TYR A 370 -52.17 10.42 33.64
CA TYR A 370 -51.59 9.19 33.09
C TYR A 370 -51.60 9.17 31.56
N ARG A 371 -52.64 9.69 30.91
CA ARG A 371 -52.68 9.84 29.44
C ARG A 371 -51.55 10.75 28.94
N LEU A 372 -51.32 11.89 29.59
CA LEU A 372 -50.22 12.80 29.25
C LEU A 372 -48.85 12.15 29.45
N GLN A 373 -48.64 11.45 30.56
CA GLN A 373 -47.38 10.71 30.80
C GLN A 373 -47.16 9.62 29.75
N ARG A 374 -48.18 8.84 29.42
CA ARG A 374 -48.11 7.82 28.37
C ARG A 374 -47.75 8.43 27.02
N LEU A 375 -48.33 9.59 26.68
CA LEU A 375 -48.04 10.29 25.43
C LEU A 375 -46.60 10.82 25.39
N ASN A 376 -46.09 11.36 26.50
CA ASN A 376 -44.70 11.79 26.62
C ASN A 376 -43.71 10.61 26.53
N ASN A 377 -44.02 9.49 27.19
CA ASN A 377 -43.22 8.26 27.09
C ASN A 377 -43.23 7.70 25.67
N ALA A 378 -44.38 7.69 24.99
CA ALA A 378 -44.48 7.29 23.59
C ALA A 378 -43.61 8.19 22.69
N ARG A 379 -43.67 9.53 22.85
CA ARG A 379 -42.78 10.45 22.13
C ARG A 379 -41.29 10.17 22.39
N LYS A 380 -40.92 9.87 23.64
CA LYS A 380 -39.54 9.52 24.00
C LYS A 380 -39.10 8.19 23.38
N ILE A 381 -39.97 7.18 23.36
CA ILE A 381 -39.70 5.88 22.72
C ILE A 381 -39.51 6.07 21.22
N VAL A 382 -40.40 6.82 20.54
CA VAL A 382 -40.26 7.12 19.10
C VAL A 382 -38.96 7.86 18.80
N GLY A 383 -38.56 8.80 19.67
CA GLY A 383 -37.26 9.48 19.55
C GLY A 383 -36.07 8.54 19.69
N LEU A 384 -36.10 7.62 20.66
CA LEU A 384 -35.06 6.60 20.85
C LEU A 384 -35.01 5.59 19.70
N GLU A 385 -36.18 5.18 19.19
CA GLU A 385 -36.30 4.29 18.04
C GLU A 385 -35.66 4.91 16.80
N GLY A 386 -35.87 6.20 16.54
CA GLY A 386 -35.19 6.92 15.46
C GLY A 386 -33.66 6.95 15.62
N VAL A 387 -33.14 7.08 16.85
CA VAL A 387 -31.69 7.03 17.11
C VAL A 387 -31.13 5.62 16.89
N VAL A 388 -31.86 4.58 17.31
CA VAL A 388 -31.48 3.18 17.07
C VAL A 388 -31.51 2.87 15.57
N ASP A 389 -32.50 3.37 14.84
CA ASP A 389 -32.58 3.20 13.40
C ASP A 389 -31.40 3.86 12.68
N ILE A 390 -31.00 5.07 13.07
CA ILE A 390 -29.80 5.72 12.52
C ILE A 390 -28.53 4.88 12.80
N HIS A 391 -28.38 4.31 14.01
CA HIS A 391 -27.25 3.42 14.30
C HIS A 391 -27.25 2.17 13.43
N LYS A 392 -28.41 1.54 13.24
CA LYS A 392 -28.57 0.39 12.33
C LYS A 392 -28.21 0.76 10.91
N GLN A 393 -28.67 1.92 10.42
CA GLN A 393 -28.34 2.42 9.08
C GLN A 393 -26.85 2.68 8.93
N ILE A 394 -26.17 3.23 9.95
CA ILE A 394 -24.71 3.39 9.94
C ILE A 394 -24.07 2.00 9.82
N LEU A 395 -24.37 1.07 10.73
CA LEU A 395 -23.78 -0.28 10.73
C LEU A 395 -24.01 -1.02 9.41
N LEU A 396 -25.21 -0.92 8.84
CA LEU A 396 -25.53 -1.49 7.52
C LEU A 396 -24.71 -0.85 6.40
N ALA A 397 -24.49 0.48 6.43
CA ALA A 397 -23.63 1.14 5.46
C ALA A 397 -22.15 0.70 5.60
N ILE A 398 -21.67 0.46 6.83
CA ILE A 398 -20.32 -0.08 7.06
C ILE A 398 -20.20 -1.52 6.53
N SER A 399 -21.22 -2.36 6.75
CA SER A 399 -21.14 -3.78 6.39
C SER A 399 -21.38 -4.05 4.90
N SER A 400 -22.19 -3.23 4.24
CA SER A 400 -22.59 -3.44 2.83
C SER A 400 -21.61 -2.86 1.82
N GLN A 401 -20.85 -1.83 2.18
CA GLN A 401 -19.96 -1.13 1.25
C GLN A 401 -18.51 -1.15 1.72
N ARG A 402 -17.58 -1.34 0.77
CA ARG A 402 -16.14 -1.15 1.03
C ARG A 402 -15.84 0.35 1.08
N ILE A 403 -16.15 0.98 2.21
CA ILE A 403 -15.83 2.39 2.45
C ILE A 403 -14.36 2.49 2.83
N GLN A 404 -13.53 3.01 1.93
CA GLN A 404 -12.12 3.25 2.22
C GLN A 404 -11.98 4.25 3.37
N ARG A 405 -11.12 3.92 4.33
CA ARG A 405 -10.72 4.82 5.44
C ARG A 405 -11.92 5.32 6.27
N ILE A 406 -12.85 4.43 6.57
CA ILE A 406 -14.05 4.75 7.33
C ILE A 406 -13.75 5.31 8.73
N ASP A 407 -12.64 4.87 9.33
CA ASP A 407 -12.10 5.40 10.58
C ASP A 407 -11.87 6.93 10.50
N ARG A 408 -11.39 7.43 9.35
CA ARG A 408 -11.15 8.85 9.11
C ARG A 408 -12.45 9.62 8.92
N VAL A 409 -13.45 9.03 8.28
CA VAL A 409 -14.80 9.60 8.18
C VAL A 409 -15.38 9.83 9.56
N PHE A 410 -15.26 8.83 10.44
CA PHE A 410 -15.69 8.93 11.84
C PHE A 410 -14.89 9.98 12.62
N ARG A 411 -13.56 9.97 12.53
CA ARG A 411 -12.72 11.01 13.17
C ARG A 411 -13.11 12.42 12.72
N ALA A 412 -13.26 12.64 11.42
CA ALA A 412 -13.69 13.94 10.89
C ALA A 412 -15.07 14.36 11.43
N GLY A 413 -16.01 13.42 11.54
CA GLY A 413 -17.30 13.64 12.16
C GLY A 413 -17.20 14.03 13.64
N PHE A 414 -16.40 13.30 14.42
CA PHE A 414 -16.18 13.57 15.85
C PHE A 414 -15.44 14.90 16.09
N SER A 415 -14.39 15.19 15.32
CA SER A 415 -13.65 16.46 15.42
C SER A 415 -14.54 17.66 15.10
N ARG A 416 -15.53 17.51 14.22
CA ARG A 416 -16.52 18.54 13.87
C ARG A 416 -17.76 18.52 14.77
N ARG A 417 -17.80 17.66 15.79
CA ARG A 417 -18.95 17.46 16.70
C ARG A 417 -20.27 17.23 15.95
N LEU A 418 -20.23 16.48 14.85
CA LEU A 418 -21.42 16.18 14.05
C LEU A 418 -22.35 15.21 14.78
N GLY A 419 -23.66 15.42 14.64
CA GLY A 419 -24.67 14.46 15.10
C GLY A 419 -24.70 13.20 14.22
N LEU A 420 -25.26 12.11 14.76
CA LEU A 420 -25.33 10.79 14.11
C LEU A 420 -25.92 10.83 12.69
N HIS A 421 -26.96 11.64 12.45
CA HIS A 421 -27.55 11.77 11.12
C HIS A 421 -26.57 12.39 10.12
N ALA A 422 -25.85 13.45 10.51
CA ALA A 422 -24.83 14.07 9.67
C ALA A 422 -23.64 13.12 9.43
N MET A 423 -23.28 12.30 10.41
CA MET A 423 -22.28 11.25 10.25
C MET A 423 -22.74 10.17 9.26
N LEU A 424 -24.00 9.72 9.34
CA LEU A 424 -24.58 8.78 8.37
C LEU A 424 -24.56 9.35 6.94
N VAL A 425 -24.90 10.63 6.77
CA VAL A 425 -24.81 11.30 5.46
C VAL A 425 -23.36 11.33 4.97
N MET A 426 -22.38 11.59 5.84
CA MET A 426 -20.96 11.59 5.48
C MET A 426 -20.47 10.18 5.10
N VAL A 427 -20.91 9.15 5.82
CA VAL A 427 -20.62 7.74 5.50
C VAL A 427 -21.21 7.38 4.15
N LYS A 428 -22.49 7.70 3.87
CA LYS A 428 -23.11 7.48 2.55
C LYS A 428 -22.35 8.19 1.43
N LYS A 429 -22.01 9.47 1.61
CA LYS A 429 -21.20 10.23 0.65
C LYS A 429 -19.82 9.60 0.40
N ALA A 430 -19.19 9.06 1.44
CA ALA A 430 -17.91 8.35 1.30
C ALA A 430 -18.06 7.03 0.54
N ALA A 431 -19.15 6.30 0.82
CA ALA A 431 -19.53 5.07 0.14
C ALA A 431 -19.77 5.30 -1.37
N ASP A 432 -20.45 6.41 -1.71
CA ASP A 432 -20.70 6.84 -3.08
C ASP A 432 -19.45 7.47 -3.77
N GLY A 433 -18.29 7.52 -3.09
CA GLY A 433 -17.07 8.14 -3.61
C GLY A 433 -17.13 9.67 -3.76
N THR A 434 -18.18 10.33 -3.28
CA THR A 434 -18.33 11.80 -3.36
C THR A 434 -17.60 12.53 -2.23
N TYR A 435 -17.26 11.83 -1.14
CA TYR A 435 -16.49 12.37 -0.03
C TYR A 435 -15.24 11.54 0.25
N HIS A 436 -14.07 12.17 0.08
CA HIS A 436 -12.78 11.60 0.41
C HIS A 436 -12.24 12.28 1.68
N PRO A 437 -12.12 11.57 2.82
CA PRO A 437 -11.64 12.18 4.05
C PRO A 437 -10.21 12.71 3.88
N LYS A 438 -10.02 14.01 4.18
CA LYS A 438 -8.71 14.67 4.14
C LYS A 438 -7.95 14.40 5.44
N GLY A 439 -6.73 13.87 5.33
CA GLY A 439 -5.82 13.60 6.45
C GLY A 439 -5.10 12.28 6.26
N TYR A 440 -3.78 12.27 6.47
CA TYR A 440 -2.91 11.10 6.37
C TYR A 440 -2.02 11.06 7.61
N GLU A 441 -1.88 9.89 8.22
CA GLU A 441 -0.88 9.66 9.26
C GLU A 441 0.49 9.35 8.65
N GLU A 442 1.54 9.40 9.48
CA GLU A 442 2.89 9.07 9.04
C GLU A 442 2.99 7.64 8.48
N GLU A 443 2.26 6.69 9.06
CA GLU A 443 2.18 5.32 8.55
C GLU A 443 1.58 5.27 7.13
N ASP A 444 0.53 6.06 6.85
CA ASP A 444 -0.07 6.18 5.52
C ASP A 444 0.96 6.76 4.52
N ASP A 445 1.73 7.78 4.96
CA ASP A 445 2.76 8.43 4.16
C ASP A 445 3.93 7.48 3.84
N LEU A 446 4.42 6.74 4.84
CA LEU A 446 5.49 5.74 4.69
C LEU A 446 5.05 4.56 3.81
N GLN A 447 3.80 4.09 3.95
CA GLN A 447 3.28 3.02 3.12
C GLN A 447 3.16 3.44 1.65
N ALA A 448 2.61 4.62 1.36
CA ALA A 448 2.57 5.13 -0.01
C ALA A 448 3.97 5.42 -0.58
N LEU A 449 4.90 5.90 0.24
CA LEU A 449 6.29 6.06 -0.15
C LEU A 449 6.94 4.72 -0.51
N LEU A 450 6.66 3.66 0.26
CA LEU A 450 7.13 2.30 -0.05
C LEU A 450 6.57 1.81 -1.40
N PHE A 451 5.27 1.98 -1.63
CA PHE A 451 4.65 1.66 -2.93
C PHE A 451 5.28 2.46 -4.07
N LEU A 452 5.56 3.75 -3.86
CA LEU A 452 6.21 4.60 -4.85
C LEU A 452 7.66 4.18 -5.15
N ARG A 453 8.43 3.78 -4.13
CA ARG A 453 9.84 3.41 -4.28
C ARG A 453 10.05 2.01 -4.85
N LEU A 454 9.24 1.03 -4.43
CA LEU A 454 9.39 -0.36 -4.89
C LEU A 454 8.56 -0.67 -6.13
N GLY A 455 7.34 -0.13 -6.24
CA GLY A 455 6.44 -0.39 -7.35
C GLY A 455 6.32 0.75 -8.36
N GLY A 456 6.94 1.89 -8.11
CA GLY A 456 6.85 3.08 -8.96
C GLY A 456 5.52 3.82 -8.84
N ALA A 457 5.39 4.89 -9.64
CA ALA A 457 4.22 5.77 -9.58
C ALA A 457 2.90 5.05 -9.87
N ARG A 458 2.90 4.08 -10.80
CA ARG A 458 1.70 3.30 -11.14
C ARG A 458 1.19 2.48 -9.96
N VAL A 459 2.07 1.79 -9.25
CA VAL A 459 1.69 1.00 -8.07
C VAL A 459 1.24 1.91 -6.93
N ALA A 460 1.91 3.05 -6.72
CA ALA A 460 1.46 4.04 -5.75
C ALA A 460 0.08 4.63 -6.09
N ASP A 461 -0.21 4.89 -7.37
CA ASP A 461 -1.53 5.36 -7.80
C ASP A 461 -2.61 4.29 -7.67
N ILE A 462 -2.28 3.02 -7.93
CA ILE A 462 -3.17 1.87 -7.65
C ILE A 462 -3.43 1.77 -6.15
N ALA A 463 -2.38 1.87 -5.31
CA ALA A 463 -2.52 1.83 -3.87
C ALA A 463 -3.37 3.01 -3.35
N HIS A 464 -3.19 4.21 -3.91
CA HIS A 464 -4.03 5.36 -3.61
C HIS A 464 -5.51 5.06 -3.91
N ARG A 465 -5.80 4.44 -5.04
CA ARG A 465 -7.18 4.10 -5.45
C ARG A 465 -7.79 2.94 -4.69
N ILE A 466 -7.00 1.96 -4.23
CA ILE A 466 -7.51 0.75 -3.55
C ILE A 466 -7.53 0.91 -2.04
N PHE A 467 -6.45 1.43 -1.47
CA PHE A 467 -6.24 1.52 -0.03
C PHE A 467 -6.47 2.94 0.51
N GLY A 468 -6.67 3.93 -0.36
CA GLY A 468 -6.85 5.32 0.04
C GLY A 468 -5.57 5.97 0.58
N THR A 469 -4.40 5.41 0.27
CA THR A 469 -3.09 5.98 0.68
C THR A 469 -2.88 7.37 0.04
N PRO A 470 -1.90 8.18 0.47
CA PRO A 470 -1.66 9.47 -0.17
C PRO A 470 -1.26 9.34 -1.63
N ALA A 471 -1.73 10.28 -2.45
CA ALA A 471 -1.33 10.38 -3.85
C ALA A 471 0.18 10.67 -3.98
N THR A 472 0.76 10.30 -5.12
CA THR A 472 2.20 10.49 -5.40
C THR A 472 2.66 11.94 -5.25
N SER A 473 1.85 12.90 -5.71
CA SER A 473 2.10 14.33 -5.52
C SER A 473 2.14 14.74 -4.04
N THR A 474 1.18 14.24 -3.26
CA THR A 474 1.08 14.46 -1.82
C THR A 474 2.30 13.89 -1.09
N ILE A 475 2.71 12.66 -1.43
CA ILE A 475 3.93 12.06 -0.88
C ILE A 475 5.14 12.91 -1.21
N ARG A 476 5.33 13.33 -2.46
CA ARG A 476 6.49 14.18 -2.83
C ARG A 476 6.58 15.47 -2.02
N GLN A 477 5.44 16.04 -1.63
CA GLN A 477 5.39 17.25 -0.81
C GLN A 477 5.56 16.98 0.70
N ARG A 478 5.07 15.84 1.19
CA ARG A 478 5.07 15.47 2.61
C ARG A 478 6.25 14.61 3.04
N THR A 479 6.99 14.04 2.09
CA THR A 479 8.10 13.13 2.38
C THR A 479 9.12 13.86 3.26
N SER A 480 9.37 13.31 4.43
CA SER A 480 10.37 13.76 5.39
C SER A 480 11.79 13.35 5.02
N ILE A 481 11.97 12.48 4.02
CA ILE A 481 13.30 12.08 3.53
C ILE A 481 14.03 13.33 3.06
N PRO A 482 15.16 13.68 3.70
CA PRO A 482 15.99 14.79 3.28
C PRO A 482 16.44 14.61 1.83
N LEU A 483 16.35 15.67 1.03
CA LEU A 483 16.79 15.63 -0.36
C LEU A 483 18.28 15.90 -0.44
N LEU A 484 18.94 15.15 -1.32
CA LEU A 484 20.32 15.44 -1.66
C LEU A 484 20.38 16.62 -2.62
N LEU A 485 21.28 17.55 -2.34
CA LEU A 485 21.63 18.65 -3.21
C LEU A 485 22.59 18.16 -4.30
N SER A 486 22.22 18.47 -5.54
CA SER A 486 23.13 18.32 -6.68
C SER A 486 23.97 19.58 -6.79
N SER A 487 25.27 19.42 -7.00
CA SER A 487 26.17 20.57 -7.20
C SER A 487 25.94 21.11 -8.61
N PRO A 488 25.47 22.35 -8.77
CA PRO A 488 25.26 22.96 -10.10
C PRO A 488 26.57 23.21 -10.84
N SER A 489 27.68 23.33 -10.09
CA SER A 489 29.04 23.53 -10.62
C SER A 489 30.06 22.72 -9.79
N THR A 490 31.28 23.25 -9.60
CA THR A 490 32.31 22.70 -8.73
C THR A 490 31.73 22.48 -7.33
N PRO A 491 31.69 21.23 -6.85
CA PRO A 491 31.09 20.91 -5.55
C PRO A 491 31.74 21.66 -4.40
N THR A 492 30.91 22.23 -3.55
CA THR A 492 31.35 23.00 -2.39
C THR A 492 31.30 22.15 -1.12
N LEU A 493 32.11 22.53 -0.13
CA LEU A 493 32.11 21.91 1.19
C LEU A 493 30.71 21.93 1.82
N SER A 494 29.96 23.02 1.66
CA SER A 494 28.61 23.19 2.21
C SER A 494 27.59 22.24 1.59
N GLU A 495 27.62 22.04 0.27
CA GLU A 495 26.69 21.14 -0.42
C GLU A 495 26.91 19.68 0.02
N ILE A 496 28.18 19.26 0.08
CA ILE A 496 28.52 17.90 0.51
C ILE A 496 28.18 17.71 1.99
N ARG A 497 28.44 18.70 2.85
CA ARG A 497 28.04 18.65 4.28
C ARG A 497 26.54 18.51 4.45
N HIS A 498 25.76 19.27 3.68
CA HIS A 498 24.30 19.14 3.67
C HIS A 498 23.87 17.73 3.27
N ASN A 499 24.50 17.14 2.25
CA ASN A 499 24.19 15.77 1.83
C ASN A 499 24.58 14.71 2.87
N VAL A 500 25.69 14.92 3.58
CA VAL A 500 26.09 14.10 4.73
C VAL A 500 25.03 14.20 5.84
N GLU A 501 24.55 15.40 6.16
CA GLU A 501 23.46 15.62 7.12
C GLU A 501 22.19 14.89 6.71
N ALA A 502 21.73 15.18 5.49
CA ALA A 502 20.55 14.58 4.88
C ALA A 502 20.57 13.05 4.93
N THR A 503 21.74 12.45 4.77
CA THR A 503 21.86 10.99 4.72
C THR A 503 22.00 10.34 6.10
N PHE A 504 22.69 10.99 7.05
CA PHE A 504 23.06 10.36 8.32
C PHE A 504 22.24 10.81 9.53
N GLN A 505 21.45 11.89 9.43
CA GLN A 505 20.66 12.44 10.54
C GLN A 505 19.72 11.40 11.17
N ASP A 506 18.95 10.69 10.34
CA ASP A 506 18.00 9.66 10.79
C ASP A 506 18.67 8.36 11.25
N MET A 507 19.95 8.19 10.92
CA MET A 507 20.74 7.01 11.30
C MET A 507 21.56 7.23 12.57
N SER A 508 21.62 8.45 13.10
CA SER A 508 22.42 8.79 14.29
C SER A 508 22.19 7.83 15.47
N GLY A 509 20.95 7.39 15.69
CA GLY A 509 20.61 6.41 16.73
C GLY A 509 21.09 4.99 16.48
N LEU A 510 21.43 4.62 15.24
CA LEU A 510 22.03 3.33 14.88
C LEU A 510 23.57 3.37 14.94
N LEU A 511 24.17 4.55 14.89
CA LEU A 511 25.62 4.75 14.96
C LEU A 511 26.13 4.73 16.42
N THR A 512 25.34 4.22 17.37
CA THR A 512 25.65 4.15 18.82
C THR A 512 26.72 3.10 19.13
N GLY A 513 27.98 3.41 18.85
CA GLY A 513 29.15 2.74 19.42
C GLY A 513 29.66 3.40 20.70
N SER A 514 30.63 2.76 21.35
CA SER A 514 31.40 3.33 22.48
C SER A 514 31.89 4.74 22.15
N PRO A 515 31.81 5.71 23.09
CA PRO A 515 32.36 7.05 22.88
C PRO A 515 33.82 6.97 22.41
N GLY A 516 34.12 7.50 21.23
CA GLY A 516 35.47 7.49 20.64
C GLY A 516 35.77 6.37 19.65
N SER A 517 34.88 5.38 19.47
CA SER A 517 35.05 4.36 18.42
C SER A 517 34.55 4.90 17.07
N ALA A 518 35.47 5.14 16.14
CA ALA A 518 35.15 5.51 14.77
C ALA A 518 34.83 4.25 13.95
N MET A 519 33.79 4.32 13.11
CA MET A 519 33.52 3.28 12.13
C MET A 519 34.37 3.51 10.89
N HIS A 520 35.06 2.48 10.43
CA HIS A 520 35.77 2.55 9.16
C HIS A 520 34.78 2.63 7.99
N ALA A 521 35.12 3.43 6.99
CA ALA A 521 34.30 3.66 5.82
C ALA A 521 35.14 3.69 4.54
N VAL A 522 34.52 3.27 3.44
CA VAL A 522 35.06 3.40 2.09
C VAL A 522 34.31 4.53 1.39
N LEU A 523 35.05 5.49 0.84
CA LEU A 523 34.49 6.56 0.02
C LEU A 523 34.54 6.14 -1.45
N MET A 524 33.39 5.84 -2.03
CA MET A 524 33.25 5.26 -3.36
C MET A 524 32.83 6.34 -4.37
N PHE A 525 33.49 6.38 -5.53
CA PHE A 525 33.15 7.29 -6.62
C PHE A 525 32.92 6.56 -7.93
N ASP A 526 31.81 6.90 -8.58
CA ASP A 526 31.50 6.43 -9.93
C ASP A 526 30.83 7.50 -10.79
N GLU A 527 30.79 7.28 -12.11
CA GLU A 527 30.13 8.13 -13.10
C GLU A 527 28.88 7.45 -13.67
N LEU A 528 27.79 8.21 -13.76
CA LEU A 528 26.56 7.79 -14.44
C LEU A 528 26.37 8.61 -15.71
N ALA A 529 26.16 7.96 -16.84
CA ALA A 529 25.81 8.67 -18.07
C ALA A 529 24.51 9.47 -17.88
N THR A 530 24.51 10.72 -18.30
CA THR A 530 23.34 11.61 -18.17
C THR A 530 22.87 12.11 -19.54
N GLU A 531 21.56 12.36 -19.64
CA GLU A 531 21.01 13.14 -20.74
C GLU A 531 21.66 14.54 -20.71
N LYS A 532 22.30 14.94 -21.82
CA LYS A 532 22.91 16.27 -21.96
C LYS A 532 21.81 17.33 -22.05
N ARG A 533 21.31 17.79 -20.91
CA ARG A 533 20.17 18.69 -20.84
C ARG A 533 20.21 19.58 -19.60
N PRO A 534 20.06 20.91 -19.75
CA PRO A 534 19.90 21.79 -18.61
C PRO A 534 18.51 21.59 -17.97
N ARG A 535 18.45 21.63 -16.65
CA ARG A 535 17.19 21.55 -15.88
C ARG A 535 17.23 22.57 -14.75
N TRP A 536 16.13 23.27 -14.55
CA TRP A 536 16.00 24.18 -13.41
C TRP A 536 15.51 23.40 -12.19
N ASP A 537 16.20 23.58 -11.07
CA ASP A 537 15.80 23.09 -9.76
C ASP A 537 15.11 24.22 -8.98
N ASP A 538 13.81 24.04 -8.74
CA ASP A 538 12.96 25.03 -8.09
C ASP A 538 13.34 25.28 -6.62
N LYS A 539 13.97 24.30 -5.96
CA LYS A 539 14.35 24.40 -4.55
C LYS A 539 15.58 25.25 -4.31
N THR A 540 16.60 25.09 -5.15
CA THR A 540 17.84 25.86 -5.05
C THR A 540 17.85 27.10 -5.95
N ASN A 541 16.86 27.22 -6.84
CA ASN A 541 16.82 28.19 -7.92
C ASN A 541 18.03 28.12 -8.86
N LYS A 542 18.64 26.94 -8.99
CA LYS A 542 19.84 26.71 -9.81
C LYS A 542 19.51 25.99 -11.11
N ILE A 543 20.29 26.28 -12.15
CA ILE A 543 20.30 25.54 -13.40
C ILE A 543 21.31 24.39 -13.29
N LEU A 544 20.80 23.17 -13.26
CA LEU A 544 21.54 21.92 -13.27
C LEU A 544 21.79 21.44 -14.70
N GLY A 545 22.69 20.47 -14.87
CA GLY A 545 23.01 19.86 -16.17
C GLY A 545 24.16 20.54 -16.92
N ILE A 546 24.77 21.57 -16.32
CA ILE A 546 26.05 22.15 -16.75
C ILE A 546 27.19 21.36 -16.09
N CYS A 547 28.31 21.18 -16.79
CA CYS A 547 29.46 20.48 -16.23
C CYS A 547 30.22 21.34 -15.22
N ARG A 548 30.77 20.72 -14.17
CA ARG A 548 31.50 21.42 -13.11
C ARG A 548 32.74 22.16 -13.61
N GLU A 549 33.40 21.63 -14.64
CA GLU A 549 34.64 22.16 -15.18
C GLU A 549 34.44 23.53 -15.84
N CYS A 550 33.28 23.76 -16.46
CA CYS A 550 32.99 25.00 -17.18
C CYS A 550 32.02 25.91 -16.42
N GLY A 551 31.30 25.39 -15.43
CA GLY A 551 30.42 26.21 -14.58
C GLY A 551 31.18 27.04 -13.53
N LYS A 552 32.46 26.76 -13.29
CA LYS A 552 33.25 27.41 -12.23
C LYS A 552 33.29 28.93 -12.46
N GLY A 553 32.84 29.70 -11.47
CA GLY A 553 32.82 31.17 -11.53
C GLY A 553 31.66 31.78 -12.32
N ARG A 554 30.67 30.99 -12.76
CA ARG A 554 29.46 31.49 -13.44
C ARG A 554 28.25 31.52 -12.51
N CYS A 555 27.37 32.48 -12.75
CA CYS A 555 26.07 32.51 -12.11
C CYS A 555 25.18 31.44 -12.77
N LEU A 556 24.75 30.45 -11.99
CA LEU A 556 23.78 29.44 -12.43
C LEU A 556 22.42 29.65 -11.75
N ASP A 557 22.22 30.80 -11.12
CA ASP A 557 20.92 31.21 -10.58
C ASP A 557 19.99 31.64 -11.70
N PHE A 558 18.74 31.22 -11.62
CA PHE A 558 17.71 31.71 -12.52
C PHE A 558 17.06 32.96 -11.91
N SER A 559 17.59 34.15 -12.22
CA SER A 559 17.02 35.42 -11.75
C SER A 559 16.17 36.10 -12.81
N SER A 560 16.52 35.93 -14.09
CA SER A 560 15.87 36.54 -15.24
C SER A 560 15.97 35.68 -16.50
N MET A 561 15.21 36.03 -17.53
CA MET A 561 15.34 35.41 -18.85
C MET A 561 16.67 35.76 -19.53
N ASP A 562 17.25 36.91 -19.20
CA ASP A 562 18.55 37.34 -19.74
C ASP A 562 19.67 36.42 -19.27
N ASP A 563 19.63 35.96 -18.02
CA ASP A 563 20.60 34.98 -17.49
C ASP A 563 20.57 33.66 -18.28
N LEU A 564 19.36 33.22 -18.64
CA LEU A 564 19.14 32.01 -19.42
C LEU A 564 19.60 32.19 -20.87
N GLN A 565 19.38 33.36 -21.46
CA GLN A 565 19.89 33.69 -22.79
C GLN A 565 21.42 33.71 -22.82
N LEU A 566 22.07 34.34 -21.84
CA LEU A 566 23.53 34.32 -21.70
C LEU A 566 24.08 32.89 -21.57
N LEU A 567 23.43 32.05 -20.75
CA LEU A 567 23.80 30.64 -20.60
C LEU A 567 23.70 29.89 -21.94
N PHE A 568 22.65 30.12 -22.73
CA PHE A 568 22.50 29.48 -24.04
C PHE A 568 23.50 29.99 -25.06
N GLU A 569 23.79 31.29 -25.10
CA GLU A 569 24.85 31.83 -25.93
C GLU A 569 26.21 31.23 -25.57
N ASP A 570 26.47 31.03 -24.28
CA ASP A 570 27.70 30.42 -23.79
C ASP A 570 27.83 28.95 -24.17
N LEU A 571 26.70 28.22 -24.22
CA LEU A 571 26.61 26.85 -24.74
C LEU A 571 26.87 26.81 -26.25
N GLU A 572 26.26 27.72 -27.02
CA GLU A 572 26.44 27.81 -28.48
C GLU A 572 27.86 28.17 -28.87
N LYS A 573 28.50 29.09 -28.13
CA LYS A 573 29.91 29.46 -28.28
C LYS A 573 30.88 28.36 -27.81
N GLY A 574 30.37 27.30 -27.15
CA GLY A 574 31.20 26.22 -26.60
C GLY A 574 32.06 26.63 -25.41
N THR A 575 31.73 27.75 -24.75
CA THR A 575 32.45 28.20 -23.55
C THR A 575 32.02 27.45 -22.30
N ILE A 576 30.79 26.92 -22.31
CA ILE A 576 30.31 25.93 -21.34
C ILE A 576 29.82 24.68 -22.04
N HIS A 577 29.83 23.57 -21.32
CA HIS A 577 29.38 22.28 -21.81
C HIS A 577 28.28 21.74 -20.91
N LEU A 578 27.35 21.02 -21.54
CA LEU A 578 26.40 20.19 -20.82
C LEU A 578 27.14 19.00 -20.20
N ALA A 579 26.74 18.63 -19.00
CA ALA A 579 27.22 17.43 -18.35
C ALA A 579 26.85 16.21 -19.19
N SER A 580 27.85 15.44 -19.61
CA SER A 580 27.64 14.14 -20.25
C SER A 580 27.44 13.03 -19.23
N GLU A 581 27.97 13.22 -18.02
CA GLU A 581 27.90 12.27 -16.93
C GLU A 581 27.75 12.98 -15.59
N ALA A 582 27.25 12.26 -14.58
CA ALA A 582 27.20 12.70 -13.20
C ALA A 582 28.16 11.85 -12.37
N THR A 583 29.15 12.50 -11.77
CA THR A 583 29.99 11.90 -10.73
C THR A 583 29.18 11.80 -9.45
N VAL A 584 29.08 10.60 -8.90
CA VAL A 584 28.42 10.29 -7.63
C VAL A 584 29.47 9.81 -6.65
N GLY A 585 29.58 10.49 -5.51
CA GLY A 585 30.39 10.05 -4.38
C GLY A 585 29.50 9.54 -3.26
N ALA A 586 29.82 8.37 -2.70
CA ALA A 586 29.04 7.72 -1.66
C ALA A 586 29.92 7.14 -0.55
N ILE A 587 29.40 7.15 0.68
CA ILE A 587 30.05 6.54 1.84
C ILE A 587 29.49 5.12 2.04
N GLY A 588 30.35 4.12 2.07
CA GLY A 588 30.02 2.76 2.51
C GLY A 588 30.61 2.51 3.88
N LEU A 589 29.78 2.33 4.91
CA LEU A 589 30.26 1.98 6.24
C LEU A 589 30.62 0.49 6.30
N LEU A 590 31.81 0.18 6.82
CA LEU A 590 32.23 -1.20 7.07
C LEU A 590 31.60 -1.69 8.36
N SER A 591 30.36 -2.18 8.27
CA SER A 591 29.58 -2.70 9.39
C SER A 591 28.85 -3.98 8.99
N ASP A 592 28.72 -4.89 9.95
CA ASP A 592 27.87 -6.08 9.90
C ASP A 592 26.37 -5.75 9.89
N ASN A 593 25.99 -4.55 10.33
CA ASN A 593 24.63 -4.06 10.27
C ASN A 593 24.25 -3.70 8.83
N THR A 594 23.39 -4.52 8.24
CA THR A 594 22.90 -4.35 6.86
C THR A 594 22.21 -3.01 6.61
N ARG A 595 21.69 -2.34 7.65
CA ARG A 595 21.09 -0.99 7.54
C ARG A 595 22.15 0.11 7.38
N LEU A 596 23.36 -0.12 7.89
CA LEU A 596 24.50 0.80 7.83
C LEU A 596 25.40 0.53 6.62
N TYR A 597 25.50 -0.73 6.20
CA TYR A 597 26.36 -1.17 5.10
C TYR A 597 25.96 -0.63 3.70
N SER A 598 24.75 -0.11 3.53
CA SER A 598 24.29 0.47 2.27
C SER A 598 25.10 1.70 1.86
N ALA A 599 25.45 1.84 0.59
CA ALA A 599 26.09 3.04 0.05
C ALA A 599 25.22 4.29 0.26
N ARG A 600 25.84 5.35 0.78
CA ARG A 600 25.19 6.60 1.16
C ARG A 600 25.70 7.75 0.29
N PRO A 601 24.97 8.18 -0.75
CA PRO A 601 25.43 9.24 -1.64
C PRO A 601 25.56 10.57 -0.90
N VAL A 602 26.70 11.22 -1.06
CA VAL A 602 27.04 12.51 -0.42
C VAL A 602 27.51 13.56 -1.43
N LEU A 603 27.88 13.14 -2.63
CA LEU A 603 28.29 14.01 -3.73
C LEU A 603 27.51 13.68 -4.99
N LEU A 604 27.01 14.70 -5.66
CA LEU A 604 26.37 14.62 -6.97
C LEU A 604 26.86 15.81 -7.81
N SER A 605 27.57 15.58 -8.91
CA SER A 605 28.11 16.68 -9.73
C SER A 605 28.25 16.28 -11.19
N GLY A 606 27.82 17.16 -12.11
CA GLY A 606 27.96 16.95 -13.55
C GLY A 606 29.41 17.10 -14.03
N SER A 607 29.81 16.29 -15.00
CA SER A 607 31.14 16.29 -15.65
C SER A 607 31.01 16.29 -17.17
N CYS A 608 31.94 16.97 -17.86
CA CYS A 608 32.13 16.82 -19.30
C CYS A 608 33.39 16.01 -19.64
N LYS A 609 34.02 15.39 -18.64
CA LYS A 609 35.29 14.64 -18.74
C LYS A 609 36.47 15.48 -19.21
N ARG A 610 36.48 16.78 -18.96
CA ARG A 610 37.61 17.63 -19.34
C ARG A 610 38.55 17.99 -18.19
N GLU A 611 38.16 17.69 -16.96
CA GLU A 611 39.00 17.95 -15.79
C GLU A 611 40.35 17.22 -15.84
N SER A 612 41.35 17.79 -15.21
CA SER A 612 42.65 17.17 -14.97
C SER A 612 42.60 16.16 -13.82
N ALA A 613 43.67 15.39 -13.63
CA ALA A 613 43.77 14.47 -12.49
C ALA A 613 43.88 15.25 -11.16
N GLU A 614 44.54 16.41 -11.21
CA GLU A 614 44.76 17.32 -10.08
C GLU A 614 43.44 17.96 -9.63
N GLU A 615 42.62 18.44 -10.56
CA GLU A 615 41.27 18.95 -10.28
C GLU A 615 40.36 17.85 -9.72
N HIS A 616 40.48 16.62 -10.22
CA HIS A 616 39.74 15.49 -9.67
C HIS A 616 40.21 15.16 -8.25
N ALA A 617 41.52 15.20 -7.97
CA ALA A 617 42.04 15.01 -6.62
C ALA A 617 41.53 16.09 -5.64
N GLU A 618 41.40 17.35 -6.08
CA GLU A 618 40.80 18.44 -5.29
C GLU A 618 39.33 18.15 -4.95
N LEU A 619 38.55 17.60 -5.90
CA LEU A 619 37.17 17.18 -5.68
C LEU A 619 37.07 16.08 -4.60
N LEU A 620 37.90 15.03 -4.73
CA LEU A 620 37.97 13.93 -3.78
C LEU A 620 38.37 14.44 -2.39
N GLN A 621 39.39 15.30 -2.31
CA GLN A 621 39.85 15.90 -1.05
C GLN A 621 38.77 16.79 -0.41
N THR A 622 38.04 17.58 -1.20
CA THR A 622 36.91 18.41 -0.73
C THR A 622 35.82 17.54 -0.12
N THR A 623 35.54 16.39 -0.74
CA THR A 623 34.57 15.41 -0.22
C THR A 623 35.04 14.80 1.10
N ILE A 624 36.32 14.38 1.19
CA ILE A 624 36.91 13.88 2.43
C ILE A 624 36.84 14.92 3.55
N ASN A 625 37.16 16.18 3.24
CA ASN A 625 37.11 17.29 4.20
C ASN A 625 35.68 17.55 4.70
N ALA A 626 34.68 17.51 3.81
CA ALA A 626 33.29 17.68 4.18
C ALA A 626 32.81 16.59 5.14
N ILE A 627 33.16 15.33 4.86
CA ILE A 627 32.82 14.19 5.71
C ILE A 627 33.53 14.30 7.07
N ASN A 628 34.82 14.62 7.06
CA ASN A 628 35.61 14.80 8.27
C ASN A 628 35.10 15.94 9.15
N SER A 629 34.55 17.00 8.55
CA SER A 629 33.93 18.10 9.29
C SER A 629 32.65 17.70 10.04
N ARG A 630 32.06 16.55 9.69
CA ARG A 630 30.84 15.99 10.29
C ARG A 630 31.05 14.63 10.97
N LYS A 631 32.24 14.38 11.51
CA LYS A 631 32.54 13.17 12.33
C LYS A 631 31.66 13.07 13.57
N ASP A 632 31.14 14.19 14.08
CA ASP A 632 30.14 14.22 15.16
C ASP A 632 28.88 13.43 14.80
N LEU A 633 28.48 13.46 13.52
CA LEU A 633 27.29 12.82 13.01
C LEU A 633 27.59 11.44 12.41
N THR A 634 28.58 11.35 11.51
CA THR A 634 28.87 10.11 10.77
C THR A 634 29.61 9.09 11.62
N ARG A 635 30.40 9.56 12.60
CA ARG A 635 31.40 8.76 13.34
C ARG A 635 32.33 7.97 12.40
N ALA A 636 32.45 8.39 11.15
CA ALA A 636 33.16 7.66 10.12
C ALA A 636 34.63 8.11 10.04
N ARG A 637 35.53 7.14 9.90
CA ARG A 637 36.91 7.34 9.45
C ARG A 637 37.05 6.72 8.07
N ILE A 638 37.36 7.54 7.08
CA ILE A 638 37.57 7.07 5.71
C ILE A 638 38.93 6.39 5.66
N VAL A 639 38.95 5.08 5.40
CA VAL A 639 40.18 4.28 5.33
C VAL A 639 40.59 3.96 3.91
N SER A 640 39.65 4.05 2.97
CA SER A 640 39.90 3.81 1.55
C SER A 640 39.04 4.71 0.67
N VAL A 641 39.61 5.17 -0.45
CA VAL A 641 38.88 5.79 -1.55
C VAL A 641 38.81 4.81 -2.71
N ALA A 642 37.61 4.37 -3.06
CA ALA A 642 37.36 3.42 -4.12
C ALA A 642 36.85 4.13 -5.38
N SER A 643 37.36 3.71 -6.53
CA SER A 643 36.83 4.16 -7.82
C SER A 643 36.96 3.10 -8.90
N ASP A 644 36.42 3.38 -10.08
CA ASP A 644 36.56 2.55 -11.25
C ASP A 644 38.00 2.60 -11.82
N GLY A 645 38.22 1.88 -12.91
CA GLY A 645 39.55 1.76 -13.52
C GLY A 645 40.03 2.99 -14.30
N GLU A 646 39.28 4.06 -14.46
CA GLU A 646 39.65 5.15 -15.37
C GLU A 646 41.03 5.77 -15.02
N ALA A 647 41.87 6.01 -16.05
CA ALA A 647 43.28 6.33 -15.85
C ALA A 647 43.50 7.66 -15.12
N ARG A 648 42.66 8.67 -15.41
CA ARG A 648 42.72 9.98 -14.75
C ARG A 648 42.43 9.88 -13.26
N ARG A 649 41.40 9.12 -12.89
CA ARG A 649 41.11 8.81 -11.48
C ARG A 649 42.21 7.99 -10.84
N GLY A 650 42.85 7.09 -11.58
CA GLY A 650 44.06 6.39 -11.13
C GLY A 650 45.11 7.37 -10.62
N LYS A 651 45.44 8.38 -11.42
CA LYS A 651 46.39 9.44 -11.03
C LYS A 651 45.91 10.27 -9.84
N ALA A 652 44.64 10.66 -9.82
CA ALA A 652 44.05 11.40 -8.71
C ALA A 652 44.11 10.62 -7.38
N LEU A 653 43.81 9.32 -7.41
CA LEU A 653 43.94 8.43 -6.25
C LEU A 653 45.40 8.32 -5.80
N VAL A 654 46.33 8.10 -6.74
CA VAL A 654 47.77 8.03 -6.41
C VAL A 654 48.23 9.29 -5.69
N GLN A 655 47.85 10.47 -6.19
CA GLN A 655 48.17 11.74 -5.55
C GLN A 655 47.65 11.88 -4.10
N LEU A 656 46.52 11.23 -3.79
CA LEU A 656 45.90 11.28 -2.47
C LEU A 656 46.41 10.20 -1.51
N THR A 657 46.75 9.01 -2.04
CA THR A 657 46.97 7.81 -1.24
C THR A 657 48.40 7.25 -1.30
N PHE A 658 49.30 7.83 -2.10
CA PHE A 658 50.72 7.43 -2.16
C PHE A 658 51.62 8.62 -1.80
N LYS A 659 51.38 9.22 -0.63
CA LYS A 659 52.11 10.42 -0.17
C LYS A 659 53.37 10.07 0.61
N SER A 660 53.27 9.06 1.49
CA SER A 660 54.38 8.63 2.35
C SER A 660 54.27 7.15 2.70
N PRO A 661 55.38 6.47 2.98
CA PRO A 661 55.32 5.13 3.57
C PRO A 661 54.64 5.16 4.95
N LEU A 662 53.93 4.08 5.28
CA LEU A 662 53.20 3.89 6.52
C LEU A 662 54.12 4.12 7.72
N SER A 663 53.74 5.03 8.61
CA SER A 663 54.56 5.37 9.77
C SER A 663 54.67 4.18 10.72
N PRO A 664 55.86 3.89 11.29
CA PRO A 664 56.01 2.95 12.39
C PRO A 664 55.15 3.25 13.63
N SER A 665 54.69 4.50 13.78
CA SER A 665 53.77 4.91 14.84
C SER A 665 52.30 4.59 14.55
N SER A 666 51.96 4.20 13.31
CA SER A 666 50.59 3.84 12.95
C SER A 666 50.17 2.56 13.67
N PRO A 667 48.92 2.48 14.19
CA PRO A 667 48.41 1.27 14.83
C PRO A 667 48.44 0.02 13.95
N ILE A 668 48.45 0.16 12.62
CA ILE A 668 48.46 -0.99 11.70
C ILE A 668 49.86 -1.41 11.24
N TYR A 669 50.89 -0.61 11.54
CA TYR A 669 52.26 -0.89 11.07
C TYR A 669 52.82 -2.19 11.61
N TYR A 670 52.55 -2.52 12.88
CA TYR A 670 53.08 -3.76 13.47
C TYR A 670 52.55 -5.02 12.78
N LEU A 671 51.36 -4.93 12.14
CA LEU A 671 50.75 -6.01 11.37
C LEU A 671 51.33 -6.06 9.95
N LEU A 672 51.39 -4.90 9.27
CA LEU A 672 51.70 -4.83 7.85
C LEU A 672 53.20 -4.74 7.55
N GLY A 673 53.98 -4.06 8.40
CA GLY A 673 55.41 -3.83 8.19
C GLY A 673 56.27 -5.09 8.28
N GLN A 674 55.71 -6.20 8.76
CA GLN A 674 56.38 -7.50 8.77
C GLN A 674 56.20 -8.29 7.47
N LEU A 675 55.29 -7.86 6.59
CA LEU A 675 54.98 -8.55 5.35
C LEU A 675 56.02 -8.17 4.28
N PRO A 676 56.88 -9.12 3.84
CA PRO A 676 57.87 -8.82 2.83
C PRO A 676 57.19 -8.46 1.50
N LEU A 677 57.74 -7.46 0.81
CA LEU A 677 57.25 -6.96 -0.49
C LEU A 677 55.86 -6.30 -0.46
N MET A 678 55.23 -6.16 0.71
CA MET A 678 53.99 -5.41 0.84
C MET A 678 54.25 -3.93 0.56
N ASP A 679 53.42 -3.32 -0.27
CA ASP A 679 53.44 -1.88 -0.48
C ASP A 679 52.89 -1.18 0.76
N LEU A 680 53.70 -0.32 1.37
CA LEU A 680 53.36 0.44 2.58
C LEU A 680 53.03 1.91 2.26
N TRP A 681 52.95 2.33 1.00
CA TRP A 681 52.59 3.71 0.67
C TRP A 681 51.13 4.00 1.04
N VAL A 682 50.93 5.10 1.77
CA VAL A 682 49.61 5.58 2.22
C VAL A 682 49.48 7.09 2.05
N GLY A 683 48.24 7.57 2.08
CA GLY A 683 47.89 8.97 2.14
C GLY A 683 47.84 9.51 3.57
N ASP A 684 47.26 10.70 3.73
CA ASP A 684 47.03 11.29 5.05
C ASP A 684 46.05 10.42 5.86
N ASP A 685 46.29 10.25 7.17
CA ASP A 685 45.49 9.38 8.06
C ASP A 685 45.44 7.91 7.58
N ASP A 686 46.57 7.39 7.09
CA ASP A 686 46.73 6.02 6.57
C ASP A 686 45.74 5.66 5.44
N LEU A 687 45.32 6.66 4.65
CA LEU A 687 44.32 6.50 3.59
C LEU A 687 44.87 5.64 2.43
N THR A 688 44.08 4.66 1.99
CA THR A 688 44.43 3.78 0.87
C THR A 688 43.55 4.03 -0.35
N ALA A 689 44.01 3.59 -1.53
CA ALA A 689 43.21 3.57 -2.75
C ALA A 689 42.67 2.17 -3.00
N ASP A 690 41.44 2.09 -3.49
CA ASP A 690 40.82 0.86 -3.96
C ASP A 690 40.31 1.03 -5.40
N LYS A 691 40.36 -0.07 -6.15
CA LYS A 691 39.84 -0.15 -7.51
C LYS A 691 38.85 -1.29 -7.55
N ASP A 692 37.69 -1.04 -8.15
CA ASP A 692 36.67 -2.10 -8.28
C ASP A 692 37.28 -3.35 -8.94
N PHE A 693 37.41 -4.41 -8.13
CA PHE A 693 37.98 -5.68 -8.54
C PHE A 693 37.23 -6.27 -9.73
N LYS A 694 35.94 -5.99 -9.90
CA LYS A 694 35.18 -6.46 -11.06
C LYS A 694 35.67 -5.81 -12.35
N HIS A 695 36.09 -4.56 -12.29
CA HIS A 695 36.70 -3.88 -13.42
C HIS A 695 38.12 -4.40 -13.67
N VAL A 696 38.94 -4.51 -12.63
CA VAL A 696 40.37 -4.82 -12.76
C VAL A 696 40.66 -6.31 -12.93
N ALA A 697 40.15 -7.16 -12.04
CA ALA A 697 40.42 -8.59 -12.03
C ALA A 697 39.59 -9.38 -13.05
N PHE A 698 38.34 -8.99 -13.31
CA PHE A 698 37.49 -9.69 -14.29
C PHE A 698 37.55 -9.06 -15.68
N LYS A 699 36.94 -7.88 -15.83
CA LYS A 699 36.66 -7.31 -17.16
C LYS A 699 37.93 -6.99 -17.92
N ARG A 700 38.93 -6.37 -17.28
CA ARG A 700 40.19 -6.02 -17.96
C ARG A 700 40.99 -7.24 -18.38
N VAL A 701 41.09 -8.25 -17.52
CA VAL A 701 41.81 -9.49 -17.82
C VAL A 701 41.15 -10.21 -18.99
N ARG A 702 39.82 -10.39 -18.95
CA ARG A 702 39.05 -10.94 -20.06
C ARG A 702 39.24 -10.12 -21.34
N ASN A 703 39.05 -8.80 -21.28
CA ASN A 703 39.18 -7.93 -22.45
C ASN A 703 40.59 -7.93 -23.04
N ALA A 704 41.64 -8.20 -22.26
CA ALA A 704 42.99 -8.38 -22.78
C ALA A 704 43.12 -9.67 -23.60
N LEU A 705 42.53 -10.77 -23.13
CA LEU A 705 42.48 -12.04 -23.86
C LEU A 705 41.68 -11.96 -25.17
N LEU A 706 40.65 -11.10 -25.23
CA LEU A 706 39.82 -10.92 -26.42
C LEU A 706 40.48 -10.07 -27.52
N ARG A 707 41.63 -9.44 -27.26
CA ARG A 707 42.36 -8.68 -28.28
C ARG A 707 42.96 -9.63 -29.31
N ASP A 708 43.10 -9.19 -30.56
CA ASP A 708 43.74 -9.98 -31.62
C ASP A 708 45.17 -10.40 -31.27
N LYS A 709 45.91 -9.52 -30.57
CA LYS A 709 47.27 -9.81 -30.08
C LYS A 709 47.30 -10.81 -28.91
N GLY A 710 46.19 -11.01 -28.23
CA GLY A 710 46.12 -11.85 -27.03
C GLY A 710 47.00 -11.35 -25.88
N VAL A 711 47.44 -12.28 -25.04
CA VAL A 711 48.33 -12.06 -23.89
C VAL A 711 49.58 -12.95 -24.04
N LEU A 712 50.78 -12.38 -23.90
CA LEU A 712 52.02 -13.17 -23.88
C LEU A 712 52.23 -13.80 -22.50
N VAL A 713 52.39 -15.13 -22.44
CA VAL A 713 52.70 -15.86 -21.20
C VAL A 713 53.79 -16.88 -21.51
N SER A 714 54.93 -16.81 -20.80
CA SER A 714 56.06 -17.71 -21.00
C SER A 714 56.51 -17.84 -22.48
N GLY A 715 56.49 -16.73 -23.21
CA GLY A 715 56.86 -16.68 -24.64
C GLY A 715 55.77 -17.12 -25.62
N ILE A 716 54.57 -17.52 -25.15
CA ILE A 716 53.45 -17.97 -25.99
C ILE A 716 52.34 -16.92 -25.98
N TYR A 717 51.88 -16.50 -27.16
CA TYR A 717 50.73 -15.61 -27.30
C TYR A 717 49.42 -16.38 -27.14
N LEU A 718 48.66 -16.07 -26.11
CA LEU A 718 47.34 -16.63 -25.84
C LEU A 718 46.28 -15.80 -26.57
N THR A 719 45.93 -16.21 -27.78
CA THR A 719 44.95 -15.51 -28.65
C THR A 719 43.54 -16.09 -28.50
N PRO A 720 42.49 -15.36 -28.95
CA PRO A 720 41.12 -15.89 -28.94
C PRO A 720 40.94 -17.21 -29.70
N SER A 721 41.71 -17.46 -30.76
CA SER A 721 41.66 -18.72 -31.52
C SER A 721 42.25 -19.89 -30.73
N ILE A 722 43.37 -19.65 -30.03
CA ILE A 722 43.99 -20.64 -29.12
C ILE A 722 43.02 -20.98 -28.00
N LEU A 723 42.44 -19.96 -27.34
CA LEU A 723 41.43 -20.17 -26.30
C LEU A 723 40.25 -21.00 -26.80
N ARG A 724 39.71 -20.69 -27.98
CA ARG A 724 38.62 -21.45 -28.59
C ARG A 724 38.98 -22.92 -28.79
N SER A 725 40.16 -23.18 -29.33
CA SER A 725 40.64 -24.56 -29.57
C SER A 725 40.76 -25.34 -28.28
N HIS A 726 41.46 -24.78 -27.29
CA HIS A 726 41.75 -25.43 -26.02
C HIS A 726 40.53 -25.59 -25.10
N LEU A 727 39.55 -24.70 -25.18
CA LEU A 727 38.28 -24.83 -24.47
C LEU A 727 37.35 -25.85 -25.13
N SER A 728 37.33 -25.90 -26.47
CA SER A 728 36.57 -26.93 -27.19
C SER A 728 37.11 -28.33 -26.89
N ASP A 729 38.43 -28.48 -26.85
CA ASP A 729 39.13 -29.71 -26.46
C ASP A 729 38.79 -30.14 -25.01
N ALA A 730 38.62 -29.18 -24.10
CA ALA A 730 38.19 -29.45 -22.73
C ALA A 730 36.68 -29.77 -22.60
N GLY A 731 35.95 -29.90 -23.71
CA GLY A 731 34.55 -30.32 -23.74
C GLY A 731 33.52 -29.19 -23.61
N HIS A 732 33.93 -27.92 -23.70
CA HIS A 732 32.98 -26.80 -23.69
C HIS A 732 32.20 -26.71 -25.01
N SER A 733 30.89 -26.44 -24.93
CA SER A 733 30.04 -26.31 -26.12
C SER A 733 30.37 -25.09 -26.96
N ALA A 734 30.18 -25.17 -28.28
CA ALA A 734 30.44 -24.06 -29.20
C ALA A 734 29.60 -22.81 -28.87
N ILE A 735 28.38 -22.99 -28.36
CA ILE A 735 27.49 -21.90 -27.92
C ILE A 735 28.10 -21.19 -26.70
N HIS A 736 28.53 -21.94 -25.70
CA HIS A 736 29.17 -21.40 -24.50
C HIS A 736 30.44 -20.63 -24.83
N ILE A 737 31.32 -21.23 -25.65
CA ILE A 737 32.58 -20.60 -26.11
C ILE A 737 32.30 -19.29 -26.86
N ARG A 738 31.28 -19.28 -27.74
CA ARG A 738 30.88 -18.06 -28.47
C ARG A 738 30.40 -16.96 -27.53
N SER A 739 29.64 -17.32 -26.50
CA SER A 739 29.18 -16.39 -25.48
C SER A 739 30.35 -15.79 -24.68
N ILE A 740 31.22 -16.64 -24.11
CA ILE A 740 32.33 -16.16 -23.26
C ILE A 740 33.40 -15.37 -24.02
N LEU A 741 33.62 -15.69 -25.30
CA LEU A 741 34.52 -14.96 -26.19
C LEU A 741 33.86 -13.81 -26.97
N ASN A 742 32.62 -13.44 -26.63
CA ASN A 742 31.94 -12.34 -27.30
C ASN A 742 32.59 -10.98 -26.99
N ALA A 743 33.18 -10.35 -28.00
CA ALA A 743 33.85 -9.06 -27.87
C ALA A 743 32.90 -7.84 -27.90
N SER A 744 31.63 -8.02 -28.28
CA SER A 744 30.65 -6.91 -28.29
C SER A 744 30.19 -6.54 -26.89
N ASP A 745 30.10 -7.50 -25.99
CA ASP A 745 29.74 -7.29 -24.59
C ASP A 745 30.98 -7.29 -23.69
N LYS A 746 31.54 -6.10 -23.47
CA LYS A 746 32.72 -5.89 -22.61
C LYS A 746 32.38 -5.58 -21.15
N GLN A 747 31.09 -5.45 -20.83
CA GLN A 747 30.63 -4.97 -19.52
C GLN A 747 30.10 -6.09 -18.64
N ASP A 748 29.70 -7.23 -19.22
CA ASP A 748 29.20 -8.35 -18.45
C ASP A 748 30.28 -9.03 -17.58
N VAL A 749 30.08 -8.97 -16.28
CA VAL A 749 31.00 -9.50 -15.26
C VAL A 749 30.91 -11.03 -15.19
N GLN A 750 29.73 -11.60 -15.41
CA GLN A 750 29.52 -13.05 -15.31
C GLN A 750 30.27 -13.80 -16.43
N THR A 751 30.18 -13.28 -17.64
CA THR A 751 30.88 -13.78 -18.84
C THR A 751 32.39 -13.66 -18.68
N ALA A 752 32.87 -12.57 -18.08
CA ALA A 752 34.27 -12.42 -17.71
C ALA A 752 34.71 -13.50 -16.71
N TYR A 753 33.96 -13.68 -15.62
CA TYR A 753 34.22 -14.71 -14.63
C TYR A 753 34.21 -16.12 -15.24
N HIS A 754 33.22 -16.45 -16.07
CA HIS A 754 33.13 -17.76 -16.71
C HIS A 754 34.36 -18.05 -17.59
N LEU A 755 34.81 -17.08 -18.40
CA LEU A 755 36.02 -17.28 -19.19
C LEU A 755 37.25 -17.56 -18.32
N LEU A 756 37.48 -16.75 -17.29
CA LEU A 756 38.64 -16.94 -16.40
C LEU A 756 38.55 -18.27 -15.66
N ARG A 757 37.34 -18.65 -15.23
CA ARG A 757 37.07 -19.92 -14.58
C ARG A 757 37.36 -21.10 -15.46
N ASP A 758 36.87 -21.07 -16.69
CA ASP A 758 37.07 -22.16 -17.63
C ASP A 758 38.56 -22.31 -17.98
N ILE A 759 39.32 -21.20 -18.08
CA ILE A 759 40.78 -21.24 -18.28
C ILE A 759 41.51 -21.87 -17.09
N TRP A 760 41.20 -21.48 -15.85
CA TRP A 760 41.85 -22.08 -14.68
C TRP A 760 41.43 -23.51 -14.40
N SER A 761 40.35 -23.98 -15.01
CA SER A 761 39.82 -25.33 -14.87
C SER A 761 40.32 -26.27 -15.98
N LEU A 762 41.20 -25.78 -16.87
CA LEU A 762 41.72 -26.58 -17.98
C LEU A 762 42.57 -27.76 -17.47
N PRO A 763 42.28 -29.00 -17.92
CA PRO A 763 43.08 -30.16 -17.55
C PRO A 763 44.48 -30.08 -18.14
N VAL A 764 45.40 -30.88 -17.57
CA VAL A 764 46.74 -31.08 -18.14
C VAL A 764 46.58 -31.69 -19.54
N ALA A 765 47.46 -31.30 -20.47
CA ALA A 765 47.43 -31.87 -21.81
C ALA A 765 47.65 -33.39 -21.78
N GLU A 766 46.96 -34.12 -22.65
CA GLU A 766 47.15 -35.57 -22.79
C GLU A 766 48.58 -35.90 -23.27
N ALA A 767 49.08 -37.08 -22.90
CA ALA A 767 50.48 -37.44 -23.12
C ALA A 767 50.88 -37.61 -24.59
N ASP A 768 49.89 -37.76 -25.48
CA ASP A 768 50.01 -37.99 -26.92
C ASP A 768 49.87 -36.71 -27.77
N CYS A 769 49.65 -35.55 -27.15
CA CYS A 769 49.55 -34.29 -27.87
C CYS A 769 50.91 -33.77 -28.38
N THR A 770 50.88 -32.87 -29.36
CA THR A 770 52.11 -32.24 -29.89
C THR A 770 52.81 -31.38 -28.84
N ALA A 771 54.14 -31.30 -28.89
CA ALA A 771 54.93 -30.52 -27.94
C ALA A 771 54.45 -29.05 -27.85
N THR A 772 54.17 -28.42 -28.99
CA THR A 772 53.65 -27.04 -29.05
C THR A 772 52.28 -26.90 -28.37
N TYR A 773 51.41 -27.89 -28.52
CA TYR A 773 50.11 -27.91 -27.86
C TYR A 773 50.26 -28.06 -26.34
N ALA A 774 51.14 -28.97 -25.90
CA ALA A 774 51.45 -29.18 -24.50
C ALA A 774 52.01 -27.91 -23.84
N ASP A 775 52.93 -27.21 -24.52
CA ASP A 775 53.51 -25.97 -24.01
C ASP A 775 52.49 -24.82 -23.98
N THR A 776 51.61 -24.74 -24.98
CA THR A 776 50.50 -23.78 -24.98
C THR A 776 49.50 -24.07 -23.86
N ARG A 777 49.19 -25.34 -23.60
CA ARG A 777 48.33 -25.76 -22.48
C ARG A 777 48.97 -25.39 -21.13
N LYS A 778 50.28 -25.60 -20.96
CA LYS A 778 51.00 -25.18 -19.74
C LYS A 778 50.94 -23.67 -19.54
N ALA A 779 51.12 -22.88 -20.60
CA ALA A 779 50.98 -21.42 -20.53
C ALA A 779 49.56 -20.99 -20.13
N LEU A 780 48.54 -21.64 -20.68
CA LEU A 780 47.14 -21.43 -20.28
C LEU A 780 46.88 -21.81 -18.81
N GLN A 781 47.45 -22.91 -18.32
CA GLN A 781 47.31 -23.32 -16.92
C GLN A 781 48.03 -22.35 -15.97
N LEU A 782 49.21 -21.86 -16.34
CA LEU A 782 49.93 -20.84 -15.57
C LEU A 782 49.12 -19.54 -15.49
N PHE A 783 48.58 -19.09 -16.62
CA PHE A 783 47.69 -17.93 -16.66
C PHE A 783 46.38 -18.17 -15.91
N GLY A 784 45.82 -19.38 -15.99
CA GLY A 784 44.65 -19.80 -15.22
C GLY A 784 44.91 -19.74 -13.72
N SER A 785 46.07 -20.22 -13.26
CA SER A 785 46.50 -20.12 -11.87
C SER A 785 46.60 -18.66 -11.41
N LEU A 786 47.19 -17.78 -12.23
CA LEU A 786 47.17 -16.34 -11.98
C LEU A 786 45.75 -15.80 -11.80
N CYS A 787 44.84 -16.15 -12.71
CA CYS A 787 43.44 -15.71 -12.64
C CYS A 787 42.73 -16.24 -11.39
N TYR A 788 42.96 -17.50 -11.03
CA TYR A 788 42.38 -18.12 -9.83
C TYR A 788 42.82 -17.37 -8.58
N HIS A 789 44.13 -17.18 -8.39
CA HIS A 789 44.67 -16.49 -7.23
C HIS A 789 44.31 -15.00 -7.19
N LEU A 790 44.07 -14.36 -8.34
CA LEU A 790 43.61 -12.98 -8.42
C LEU A 790 42.12 -12.83 -8.07
N VAL A 791 41.28 -13.81 -8.42
CA VAL A 791 39.82 -13.74 -8.31
C VAL A 791 39.30 -14.27 -6.98
N MET A 792 39.83 -15.39 -6.51
CA MET A 792 39.32 -16.11 -5.34
C MET A 792 39.13 -15.25 -4.08
N PRO A 793 40.07 -14.33 -3.73
CA PRO A 793 39.92 -13.45 -2.57
C PRO A 793 38.64 -12.62 -2.55
N TYR A 794 38.07 -12.32 -3.72
CA TYR A 794 36.91 -11.44 -3.84
C TYR A 794 35.57 -12.17 -3.93
N ILE A 795 35.58 -13.47 -4.23
CA ILE A 795 34.35 -14.26 -4.43
C ILE A 795 34.10 -15.30 -3.34
N CYS A 796 35.16 -15.73 -2.64
CA CYS A 796 35.07 -16.73 -1.59
C CYS A 796 34.99 -16.04 -0.23
N VAL A 797 33.77 -15.99 0.33
CA VAL A 797 33.51 -15.37 1.64
C VAL A 797 34.05 -16.19 2.82
N ASP A 798 34.44 -17.44 2.58
CA ASP A 798 34.97 -18.35 3.59
C ASP A 798 36.48 -18.16 3.81
N LEU A 799 37.17 -17.43 2.92
CA LEU A 799 38.61 -17.17 3.08
C LEU A 799 38.85 -16.17 4.19
N ASP A 800 39.77 -16.52 5.10
CA ASP A 800 40.26 -15.57 6.08
C ASP A 800 41.21 -14.54 5.43
N LEU A 801 41.58 -13.50 6.20
CA LEU A 801 42.45 -12.43 5.69
C LEU A 801 43.85 -12.94 5.30
N ALA A 802 44.38 -13.93 6.02
CA ALA A 802 45.71 -14.48 5.72
C ALA A 802 45.69 -15.27 4.41
N GLU A 803 44.64 -16.06 4.17
CA GLU A 803 44.40 -16.79 2.93
C GLU A 803 44.20 -15.82 1.76
N GLN A 804 43.39 -14.77 1.93
CA GLN A 804 43.20 -13.74 0.90
C GLN A 804 44.54 -13.08 0.52
N LEU A 805 45.36 -12.71 1.50
CA LEU A 805 46.69 -12.16 1.26
C LEU A 805 47.63 -13.17 0.60
N ALA A 806 47.58 -14.44 0.99
CA ALA A 806 48.39 -15.50 0.37
C ALA A 806 48.01 -15.68 -1.11
N HIS A 807 46.73 -15.66 -1.45
CA HIS A 807 46.25 -15.70 -2.83
C HIS A 807 46.75 -14.48 -3.62
N LEU A 808 46.53 -13.25 -3.14
CA LEU A 808 46.97 -12.04 -3.85
C LEU A 808 48.49 -11.97 -3.99
N SER A 809 49.23 -12.38 -2.96
CA SER A 809 50.70 -12.50 -3.02
C SER A 809 51.12 -13.53 -4.06
N THR A 810 50.49 -14.69 -4.11
CA THR A 810 50.75 -15.72 -5.13
C THR A 810 50.50 -15.18 -6.54
N ALA A 811 49.38 -14.47 -6.75
CA ALA A 811 49.08 -13.84 -8.02
C ALA A 811 50.16 -12.82 -8.43
N ALA A 812 50.62 -11.97 -7.51
CA ALA A 812 51.69 -11.01 -7.76
C ALA A 812 53.00 -11.70 -8.17
N HIS A 813 53.39 -12.78 -7.47
CA HIS A 813 54.61 -13.54 -7.80
C HIS A 813 54.50 -14.24 -9.16
N ILE A 814 53.36 -14.84 -9.49
CA ILE A 814 53.13 -15.44 -10.81
C ILE A 814 53.21 -14.36 -11.90
N ALA A 815 52.60 -13.19 -11.69
CA ALA A 815 52.65 -12.10 -12.65
C ALA A 815 54.09 -11.60 -12.91
N MET A 816 54.90 -11.49 -11.85
CA MET A 816 56.32 -11.10 -11.95
C MET A 816 57.17 -12.18 -12.62
N ALA A 817 56.96 -13.46 -12.28
CA ALA A 817 57.77 -14.56 -12.78
C ALA A 817 57.46 -14.93 -14.25
N SER A 818 56.22 -14.75 -14.69
CA SER A 818 55.76 -15.25 -15.99
C SER A 818 55.98 -14.27 -17.15
N ASP A 819 56.66 -13.14 -16.91
CA ASP A 819 56.87 -12.00 -17.84
C ASP A 819 55.62 -11.74 -18.69
N VAL A 820 54.45 -11.64 -18.04
CA VAL A 820 53.14 -11.55 -18.70
C VAL A 820 53.01 -10.21 -19.42
N GLN A 821 53.52 -10.12 -20.65
CA GLN A 821 53.45 -8.91 -21.47
C GLN A 821 52.11 -8.86 -22.22
N GLY A 822 51.06 -8.46 -21.51
CA GLY A 822 49.73 -8.17 -22.05
C GLY A 822 49.03 -6.95 -21.40
N VAL A 823 49.60 -6.46 -20.30
CA VAL A 823 49.25 -5.22 -19.59
C VAL A 823 50.49 -4.32 -19.69
N ARG A 824 50.38 -3.16 -20.33
CA ARG A 824 51.56 -2.38 -20.81
C ARG A 824 52.55 -2.03 -19.69
N ARG A 825 53.80 -2.50 -19.82
CA ARG A 825 54.98 -2.06 -19.05
C ARG A 825 55.29 -0.55 -19.25
N GLN A 826 54.87 0.03 -20.38
CA GLN A 826 55.10 1.45 -20.71
C GLN A 826 54.27 2.46 -19.91
N ASP A 827 53.14 2.06 -19.32
CA ASP A 827 52.34 2.97 -18.51
C ASP A 827 52.86 3.02 -17.05
N VAL A 828 53.42 1.91 -16.54
CA VAL A 828 54.03 1.84 -15.19
C VAL A 828 55.41 2.49 -15.13
N GLU A 829 56.25 2.32 -16.17
CA GLU A 829 57.56 2.98 -16.20
C GLU A 829 57.47 4.49 -16.44
N LYS A 830 56.46 4.99 -17.18
CA LYS A 830 56.22 6.44 -17.32
C LYS A 830 55.59 7.07 -16.08
N GLU A 831 54.81 6.33 -15.30
CA GLU A 831 54.26 6.83 -14.03
C GLU A 831 55.28 6.78 -12.88
N LEU A 832 56.21 5.79 -12.87
CA LEU A 832 57.27 5.73 -11.86
C LEU A 832 58.50 6.59 -12.19
N SER A 833 58.84 6.79 -13.47
CA SER A 833 59.97 7.68 -13.86
C SER A 833 59.63 9.18 -13.76
N GLY A 834 58.36 9.54 -13.58
CA GLY A 834 57.93 10.91 -13.28
C GLY A 834 58.05 11.31 -11.81
N VAL A 835 58.34 10.36 -10.91
CA VAL A 835 58.49 10.59 -9.46
C VAL A 835 59.98 10.60 -9.03
N SER A 836 60.90 10.31 -9.95
CA SER A 836 62.33 10.56 -9.76
C SER A 836 62.77 11.74 -10.65
N LYS A 837 62.22 12.92 -10.35
CA LYS A 837 62.85 14.23 -10.53
C LYS A 837 62.24 15.26 -9.61
#